data_AF-A0A173Y7J7-F1
#
_entry.id   AF-A0A173Y7J7-F1
#
_cell.length_a   1.000
_cell.length_b   1.000
_cell.length_c   1.000
_cell.angle_alpha   90.00
_cell.angle_beta   90.00
_cell.angle_gamma   90.00
#
_symmetry.space_group_name_H-M   'P 1'
#
loop_
_entity.id
_entity.type
_entity.pdbx_description
1 polymer ?
#
loop_
_entity_poly.entity_id
_entity_poly.type
_entity_poly.pdbx_seq_one_letter_code
_entity_poly.pdbx_strand_id
1 'polypeptide(L)'
;MRKKLLAGILALALCSTNMPPQTIFAEEFTSGNQDVVSEEETPEIFTNEELEAAGETDEELSVFSSEEVPEFNDAPDEAMAAAENEQAGEIDLTTSNKVVNGVYTISSAGDHKFICSQETGNRIVVDGTNISEQDNINIYLDNVNINTSVGPALRINLNVEATVTIHLTGTNSLITKDNWYAGLQKDNEARLIIKTNNSDATAGILNARSIDGDGAGIGGGYHGFGSCSNIFIDSCSVIASSKHGAGIGGSKGHAGSDITINNSSVTASSTDGAGIGGGGYGTGSGSNITIKSSSVTASSTDGAGIGGGGYGTGSVSGITIKSSSVTASSTNGAGIGGGGYGAGSVSDITIKSSSVTATSTHGAGIGSAGGTCSNIGISGGSVKAYSDRMPGINCTPHNGNSTNVYCCIIKNEYFLPVTIDSESWKPSYHIFPDSTKDGNLYVWLTEKENNDAYDVTVGTEKRQYSFDQAKNQFVRIQITPTADQFDYTQPNFTYTKDTHVDISKYIKWKDDVTGHGKITKVTYFKKGDKTPLADSPTDAGTYTFKIDVNEGDYYNSVDSISAPEWEFVISKAQAPSNKPTITTIPVSWSCKKVGDVKNCFEDDWKWNDSDISKELPVGVEISATAVYNGADAGNYLNKFVEFKITRSKCQHEHTAGRYYSSPSCTSSGYSGDTYCTDCNETLSYGYTISAYGHDYDNGVITTEPTTETDGIITYTCKRCRHQDTKNLGKLGDGEPYIEGSFQKKGWDAVNDLIKTSKEKDTISIIMNGARTLPASVLSGIKGKDISLNLDMENGFIWKVNGTSITAETPTDTDLSVTNTAEYIPAALYSLISTNQNDFGFHLGRNGTFDFPAVLSVKADASCAGLMANLFWYDVENGVLQCIQTVTVGGAFEDSIPYADFTLSKGQDYFIAFGTESLNGRVIHTDGSITDENGTYLRPADTKISSYSIDRNKLTVRLSKGCAGAQGYDFVISRKSDMLKTGKFSKTVSSTGKPQASFRYLAKGTWYVAARSWVLDAQGNKVYGSWTKVKKIKITVVTPQQPKIRDITVKGNTVTVTYTKCKNATGYEILLGTKYKISAGEKYPIKKYVKRTEGKNTVTVTFTNVKKGTWYVTVRSWNRTSKNKSRVYSPYSTMKKFAV
;
A
#
# COMPACT_ATOMS: atom_id res chain seq x y z
N MET A 1 28.43 -21.65 39.45
CA MET A 1 27.54 -22.14 40.53
C MET A 1 27.47 -21.13 41.68
N ARG A 2 26.27 -20.89 42.23
CA ARG A 2 25.95 -20.43 43.61
C ARG A 2 26.77 -19.29 44.30
N LYS A 3 26.09 -18.13 44.43
CA LYS A 3 25.81 -17.32 45.66
C LYS A 3 26.81 -16.26 46.23
N LYS A 4 26.23 -15.04 46.41
CA LYS A 4 26.54 -13.91 47.37
C LYS A 4 27.80 -13.08 47.07
N LEU A 5 27.92 -11.79 47.44
CA LEU A 5 27.05 -10.81 48.17
C LEU A 5 26.72 -9.60 47.23
N LEU A 6 25.77 -8.67 47.44
CA LEU A 6 24.71 -8.38 48.43
C LEU A 6 24.97 -7.38 49.62
N ALA A 7 24.47 -6.14 49.44
CA ALA A 7 23.83 -5.21 50.41
C ALA A 7 24.61 -4.21 51.31
N GLY A 8 24.11 -2.95 51.32
CA GLY A 8 24.03 -2.06 52.50
C GLY A 8 24.05 -0.54 52.21
N ILE A 9 23.31 0.37 52.87
CA ILE A 9 22.00 0.27 53.57
C ILE A 9 21.45 1.68 53.92
N LEU A 10 20.12 1.85 53.78
CA LEU A 10 19.14 2.60 54.61
C LEU A 10 19.52 3.84 55.48
N ALA A 11 18.80 4.96 55.25
CA ALA A 11 18.24 5.89 56.26
C ALA A 11 17.21 6.81 55.54
N LEU A 12 15.90 6.92 55.82
CA LEU A 12 15.08 7.25 57.01
C LEU A 12 15.05 8.74 57.45
N ALA A 13 13.86 9.34 57.21
CA ALA A 13 13.08 10.21 58.13
C ALA A 13 13.07 11.76 57.99
N LEU A 14 11.81 12.27 57.96
CA LEU A 14 11.27 13.53 58.53
C LEU A 14 11.35 14.89 57.77
N CYS A 15 10.15 15.46 57.54
CA CYS A 15 9.80 16.90 57.44
C CYS A 15 10.34 17.72 56.23
N SER A 16 9.67 18.75 55.68
CA SER A 16 8.30 19.29 55.87
C SER A 16 7.90 20.28 54.75
N THR A 17 6.75 20.00 54.09
CA THR A 17 5.60 20.89 53.75
C THR A 17 5.77 22.33 53.22
N ASN A 18 4.92 22.68 52.23
CA ASN A 18 3.84 23.67 52.46
C ASN A 18 2.58 23.43 51.57
N MET A 19 1.40 23.69 52.15
CA MET A 19 0.03 23.26 51.78
C MET A 19 -0.73 24.28 50.88
N PRO A 20 -2.03 24.09 50.49
CA PRO A 20 -2.94 22.91 50.58
C PRO A 20 -3.58 22.49 49.22
N PRO A 21 -4.20 21.29 49.13
CA PRO A 21 -5.65 21.26 48.84
C PRO A 21 -6.42 20.06 49.45
N GLN A 22 -7.40 20.31 50.35
CA GLN A 22 -8.35 19.32 50.94
C GLN A 22 -9.35 20.09 51.86
N THR A 23 -10.61 19.72 52.16
CA THR A 23 -11.51 18.57 51.84
C THR A 23 -12.98 18.96 52.07
N ILE A 24 -13.93 18.47 51.26
CA ILE A 24 -15.26 17.89 51.64
C ILE A 24 -15.83 17.18 50.38
N PHE A 25 -16.56 16.06 50.41
CA PHE A 25 -16.92 15.05 51.43
C PHE A 25 -16.15 13.73 51.12
N ALA A 26 -16.12 12.61 51.86
CA ALA A 26 -17.04 11.90 52.78
C ALA A 26 -18.23 11.19 52.06
N GLU A 27 -18.61 9.94 52.35
CA GLU A 27 -18.15 9.01 53.41
C GLU A 27 -18.36 7.53 53.03
N GLU A 28 -17.84 6.62 53.85
CA GLU A 28 -17.83 5.16 53.64
C GLU A 28 -19.20 4.48 53.80
N PHE A 29 -19.32 3.24 53.32
CA PHE A 29 -20.20 2.24 53.95
C PHE A 29 -19.59 0.83 53.91
N THR A 30 -19.39 0.23 55.08
CA THR A 30 -19.27 -1.22 55.29
C THR A 30 -20.14 -1.64 56.49
N SER A 31 -20.30 -2.95 56.70
CA SER A 31 -21.33 -3.63 57.54
C SER A 31 -22.74 -3.65 56.92
N GLY A 32 -23.54 -4.72 57.09
CA GLY A 32 -23.31 -5.98 57.80
C GLY A 32 -24.10 -7.14 57.16
N ASN A 33 -23.67 -8.38 57.44
CA ASN A 33 -24.20 -9.61 56.85
C ASN A 33 -25.30 -10.24 57.72
N GLN A 34 -26.33 -10.87 57.12
CA GLN A 34 -26.98 -12.04 57.71
C GLN A 34 -27.79 -12.90 56.70
N ASP A 35 -27.23 -14.09 56.42
CA ASP A 35 -27.87 -15.41 56.52
C ASP A 35 -28.89 -15.97 55.49
N VAL A 36 -28.41 -17.02 54.78
CA VAL A 36 -29.07 -18.25 54.23
C VAL A 36 -30.20 -18.10 53.16
N VAL A 37 -30.35 -18.93 52.11
CA VAL A 37 -29.95 -20.34 51.84
C VAL A 37 -29.54 -20.62 50.37
N SER A 38 -28.34 -21.20 50.20
CA SER A 38 -27.73 -22.16 49.22
C SER A 38 -28.05 -22.30 47.70
N GLU A 39 -27.04 -22.93 47.05
CA GLU A 39 -27.00 -23.65 45.75
C GLU A 39 -26.85 -22.79 44.48
N GLU A 40 -25.64 -22.42 44.05
CA GLU A 40 -24.51 -23.22 43.51
C GLU A 40 -24.85 -24.02 42.23
N GLU A 41 -24.20 -23.66 41.10
CA GLU A 41 -22.97 -24.35 40.69
C GLU A 41 -22.13 -23.51 39.71
N THR A 42 -20.81 -23.68 39.79
CA THR A 42 -19.76 -23.00 39.00
C THR A 42 -19.37 -23.78 37.73
N PRO A 43 -18.63 -23.17 36.78
CA PRO A 43 -18.33 -23.81 35.51
C PRO A 43 -17.07 -24.69 35.56
N GLU A 44 -17.08 -25.83 34.87
CA GLU A 44 -15.88 -26.63 34.61
C GLU A 44 -15.53 -26.72 33.12
N ILE A 45 -14.22 -26.70 32.88
CA ILE A 45 -13.55 -26.93 31.60
C ILE A 45 -13.27 -28.43 31.52
N PHE A 46 -13.51 -29.07 30.38
CA PHE A 46 -12.91 -30.37 30.09
C PHE A 46 -12.28 -30.44 28.70
N THR A 47 -11.10 -31.05 28.69
CA THR A 47 -10.19 -31.27 27.57
C THR A 47 -10.55 -32.54 26.79
N ASN A 48 -10.00 -32.69 25.58
CA ASN A 48 -9.97 -33.98 24.88
C ASN A 48 -8.88 -34.88 25.48
N GLU A 49 -9.13 -36.19 25.62
CA GLU A 49 -8.19 -37.28 25.30
C GLU A 49 -8.87 -38.68 25.35
N GLU A 50 -8.13 -39.73 24.97
CA GLU A 50 -8.42 -41.18 25.08
C GLU A 50 -9.37 -41.86 24.05
N LEU A 51 -8.86 -41.98 22.81
CA LEU A 51 -8.34 -43.21 22.16
C LEU A 51 -8.83 -44.64 22.53
N GLU A 52 -8.80 -45.50 21.49
CA GLU A 52 -8.50 -46.96 21.42
C GLU A 52 -9.54 -48.01 20.94
N ALA A 53 -8.99 -48.87 20.05
CA ALA A 53 -9.22 -50.31 19.82
C ALA A 53 -10.33 -50.89 18.90
N ALA A 54 -9.87 -51.19 17.66
CA ALA A 54 -9.85 -52.54 17.03
C ALA A 54 -11.05 -53.11 16.23
N GLY A 55 -10.74 -53.65 15.03
CA GLY A 55 -11.63 -54.48 14.20
C GLY A 55 -11.33 -54.42 12.69
N GLU A 56 -10.27 -55.08 12.22
CA GLU A 56 -9.88 -55.16 10.79
C GLU A 56 -10.82 -56.03 9.94
N THR A 57 -10.92 -55.75 8.63
CA THR A 57 -10.51 -56.66 7.53
C THR A 57 -10.55 -55.92 6.18
N ASP A 58 -9.59 -56.23 5.29
CA ASP A 58 -9.43 -55.67 3.95
C ASP A 58 -10.50 -56.11 2.93
N GLU A 59 -10.76 -55.26 1.92
CA GLU A 59 -10.58 -55.60 0.50
C GLU A 59 -10.57 -54.33 -0.40
N GLU A 60 -10.12 -54.46 -1.65
CA GLU A 60 -9.41 -53.40 -2.39
C GLU A 60 -10.21 -52.28 -3.10
N LEU A 61 -9.58 -51.10 -3.14
CA LEU A 61 -9.43 -50.15 -4.27
C LEU A 61 -10.65 -49.66 -5.10
N SER A 62 -10.80 -48.32 -5.06
CA SER A 62 -10.80 -47.39 -6.22
C SER A 62 -12.06 -46.58 -6.60
N VAL A 63 -11.78 -45.41 -7.19
CA VAL A 63 -12.63 -44.48 -7.96
C VAL A 63 -13.62 -43.55 -7.22
N PHE A 64 -13.46 -42.25 -7.48
CA PHE A 64 -14.42 -41.19 -7.15
C PHE A 64 -15.69 -41.29 -7.99
N SER A 65 -16.87 -41.14 -7.38
CA SER A 65 -17.91 -40.23 -7.91
C SER A 65 -18.97 -39.91 -6.84
N SER A 66 -19.78 -38.90 -7.12
CA SER A 66 -20.82 -38.34 -6.25
C SER A 66 -22.20 -38.59 -6.84
N GLU A 67 -23.22 -38.92 -6.03
CA GLU A 67 -24.60 -38.81 -6.51
C GLU A 67 -25.69 -38.64 -5.43
N GLU A 68 -26.82 -38.10 -5.91
CA GLU A 68 -28.21 -38.11 -5.40
C GLU A 68 -28.72 -37.22 -4.23
N VAL A 69 -29.32 -36.06 -4.62
CA VAL A 69 -30.80 -35.80 -4.74
C VAL A 69 -31.67 -35.87 -3.44
N PRO A 70 -32.71 -35.00 -3.23
CA PRO A 70 -33.58 -34.36 -4.23
C PRO A 70 -33.84 -32.84 -4.15
N GLU A 71 -34.41 -32.34 -5.24
CA GLU A 71 -35.04 -31.03 -5.41
C GLU A 71 -36.38 -30.88 -4.65
N PHE A 72 -36.86 -29.64 -4.51
CA PHE A 72 -38.27 -29.35 -4.80
C PHE A 72 -38.45 -27.88 -5.18
N ASN A 73 -39.20 -27.66 -6.26
CA ASN A 73 -39.40 -26.39 -6.94
C ASN A 73 -40.32 -25.42 -6.17
N ASP A 74 -40.25 -24.13 -6.53
CA ASP A 74 -41.37 -23.39 -7.15
C ASP A 74 -41.25 -21.86 -7.00
N ALA A 75 -41.28 -21.21 -8.17
CA ALA A 75 -41.82 -19.87 -8.30
C ALA A 75 -43.37 -19.96 -8.32
N PRO A 76 -44.11 -19.00 -7.76
CA PRO A 76 -45.57 -18.91 -7.93
C PRO A 76 -45.96 -18.23 -9.24
N ASP A 77 -47.06 -18.72 -9.83
CA ASP A 77 -47.76 -18.11 -10.95
C ASP A 77 -48.31 -16.70 -10.66
N GLU A 78 -48.57 -15.96 -11.74
CA GLU A 78 -49.84 -15.25 -11.91
C GLU A 78 -50.56 -15.92 -13.09
N ALA A 79 -51.89 -16.02 -13.04
CA ALA A 79 -52.63 -17.13 -13.67
C ALA A 79 -53.26 -16.79 -15.04
N MET A 80 -53.73 -17.88 -15.69
CA MET A 80 -54.37 -18.01 -17.02
C MET A 80 -53.38 -18.16 -18.19
N ALA A 81 -53.52 -19.14 -19.10
CA ALA A 81 -54.59 -20.13 -19.30
C ALA A 81 -54.06 -21.59 -19.31
N ALA A 82 -54.97 -22.57 -19.29
CA ALA A 82 -54.61 -23.99 -19.19
C ALA A 82 -54.19 -24.60 -20.54
N ALA A 83 -52.98 -25.14 -20.58
CA ALA A 83 -52.58 -26.24 -21.46
C ALA A 83 -51.56 -27.10 -20.70
N GLU A 84 -51.73 -28.42 -20.73
CA GLU A 84 -50.84 -29.37 -20.07
C GLU A 84 -49.48 -29.41 -20.76
N ASN A 85 -48.38 -29.41 -19.99
CA ASN A 85 -47.09 -29.92 -20.47
C ASN A 85 -46.19 -30.36 -19.30
N GLU A 86 -45.35 -31.36 -19.56
CA GLU A 86 -44.67 -32.18 -18.55
C GLU A 86 -43.56 -31.45 -17.77
N GLN A 87 -43.24 -31.99 -16.59
CA GLN A 87 -42.07 -31.61 -15.80
C GLN A 87 -40.77 -31.86 -16.61
N ALA A 88 -40.13 -30.80 -17.08
CA ALA A 88 -38.80 -30.88 -17.69
C ALA A 88 -37.71 -30.86 -16.60
N GLY A 89 -37.13 -32.03 -16.31
CA GLY A 89 -35.88 -32.14 -15.55
C GLY A 89 -34.69 -31.57 -16.33
N GLU A 90 -33.51 -31.60 -15.70
CA GLU A 90 -32.25 -31.15 -16.30
C GLU A 90 -31.80 -32.04 -17.48
N ILE A 91 -31.53 -31.43 -18.63
CA ILE A 91 -31.19 -32.13 -19.88
C ILE A 91 -29.69 -32.05 -20.13
N ASP A 92 -28.98 -33.17 -20.00
CA ASP A 92 -27.61 -33.28 -20.51
C ASP A 92 -27.64 -33.52 -22.03
N LEU A 93 -27.15 -32.55 -22.80
CA LEU A 93 -27.09 -32.61 -24.26
C LEU A 93 -26.16 -33.71 -24.79
N THR A 94 -25.32 -34.30 -23.95
CA THR A 94 -24.38 -35.36 -24.34
C THR A 94 -25.01 -36.75 -24.25
N THR A 95 -25.98 -36.96 -23.36
CA THR A 95 -26.52 -38.29 -22.98
C THR A 95 -28.04 -38.41 -23.13
N SER A 96 -28.77 -37.31 -23.25
CA SER A 96 -30.24 -37.33 -23.31
C SER A 96 -30.78 -38.02 -24.58
N ASN A 97 -31.63 -39.03 -24.38
CA ASN A 97 -32.38 -39.71 -25.45
C ASN A 97 -33.41 -38.82 -26.17
N LYS A 98 -33.70 -37.61 -25.66
CA LYS A 98 -34.54 -36.61 -26.32
C LYS A 98 -33.79 -35.85 -27.43
N VAL A 99 -32.46 -36.00 -27.52
CA VAL A 99 -31.65 -35.46 -28.63
C VAL A 99 -31.77 -36.40 -29.83
N VAL A 100 -32.58 -36.03 -30.81
CA VAL A 100 -32.82 -36.84 -32.03
C VAL A 100 -31.96 -36.29 -33.17
N ASN A 101 -31.19 -37.15 -33.83
CA ASN A 101 -30.29 -36.78 -34.94
C ASN A 101 -29.33 -35.60 -34.58
N GLY A 102 -28.85 -35.56 -33.34
CA GLY A 102 -27.97 -34.50 -32.84
C GLY A 102 -28.66 -33.16 -32.59
N VAL A 103 -29.99 -33.13 -32.46
CA VAL A 103 -30.78 -31.92 -32.19
C VAL A 103 -31.74 -32.15 -31.02
N TYR A 104 -31.73 -31.25 -30.05
CA TYR A 104 -32.83 -31.07 -29.10
C TYR A 104 -33.75 -29.95 -29.60
N THR A 105 -35.02 -30.26 -29.81
CA THR A 105 -36.02 -29.27 -30.27
C THR A 105 -36.91 -28.82 -29.11
N ILE A 106 -36.90 -27.53 -28.82
CA ILE A 106 -37.84 -26.86 -27.92
C ILE A 106 -39.08 -26.50 -28.74
N SER A 107 -40.21 -27.14 -28.45
CA SER A 107 -41.50 -26.97 -29.14
C SER A 107 -42.63 -26.51 -28.22
N SER A 108 -42.31 -26.13 -26.99
CA SER A 108 -43.25 -25.64 -25.96
C SER A 108 -42.70 -24.43 -25.21
N ALA A 109 -43.60 -23.56 -24.75
CA ALA A 109 -43.29 -22.46 -23.84
C ALA A 109 -42.77 -22.96 -22.47
N GLY A 110 -42.20 -22.06 -21.67
CA GLY A 110 -41.74 -22.35 -20.32
C GLY A 110 -40.23 -22.55 -20.20
N ASP A 111 -39.82 -23.32 -19.19
CA ASP A 111 -38.45 -23.41 -18.70
C ASP A 111 -37.75 -24.69 -19.19
N HIS A 112 -36.63 -24.54 -19.89
CA HIS A 112 -35.82 -25.63 -20.47
C HIS A 112 -34.37 -25.52 -19.96
N LYS A 113 -33.90 -26.52 -19.20
CA LYS A 113 -32.57 -26.49 -18.56
C LYS A 113 -31.60 -27.45 -19.22
N PHE A 114 -30.44 -26.95 -19.63
CA PHE A 114 -29.40 -27.69 -20.35
C PHE A 114 -28.07 -27.67 -19.60
N ILE A 115 -27.39 -28.82 -19.63
CA ILE A 115 -25.99 -29.00 -19.24
C ILE A 115 -25.24 -29.79 -20.32
N CYS A 116 -23.92 -29.83 -20.19
CA CYS A 116 -23.04 -30.74 -20.92
C CYS A 116 -22.09 -31.41 -19.92
N SER A 117 -22.06 -32.74 -19.86
CA SER A 117 -21.00 -33.45 -19.12
C SER A 117 -19.62 -33.36 -19.80
N GLN A 118 -19.60 -33.12 -21.12
CA GLN A 118 -18.43 -32.96 -21.98
C GLN A 118 -18.77 -32.13 -23.23
N GLU A 119 -17.77 -31.76 -24.04
CA GLU A 119 -18.02 -31.08 -25.32
C GLU A 119 -18.89 -31.92 -26.27
N THR A 120 -19.84 -31.30 -26.96
CA THR A 120 -20.73 -32.01 -27.89
C THR A 120 -20.97 -31.25 -29.20
N GLY A 121 -21.24 -31.98 -30.28
CA GLY A 121 -21.76 -31.43 -31.53
C GLY A 121 -23.29 -31.26 -31.53
N ASN A 122 -23.99 -31.73 -30.48
CA ASN A 122 -25.45 -31.70 -30.39
C ASN A 122 -25.96 -30.27 -30.17
N ARG A 123 -27.08 -29.94 -30.82
CA ARG A 123 -27.56 -28.54 -30.99
C ARG A 123 -28.91 -28.34 -30.33
N ILE A 124 -29.18 -27.11 -29.89
CA ILE A 124 -30.50 -26.69 -29.43
C ILE A 124 -31.21 -25.94 -30.57
N VAL A 125 -32.46 -26.28 -30.86
CA VAL A 125 -33.33 -25.56 -31.81
C VAL A 125 -34.61 -25.16 -31.11
N VAL A 126 -34.98 -23.88 -31.17
CA VAL A 126 -36.27 -23.36 -30.72
C VAL A 126 -37.21 -23.28 -31.91
N ASP A 127 -38.35 -23.97 -31.84
CA ASP A 127 -39.38 -24.00 -32.88
C ASP A 127 -40.69 -23.37 -32.38
N GLY A 128 -41.20 -22.38 -33.11
CA GLY A 128 -42.35 -21.58 -32.68
C GLY A 128 -43.72 -22.18 -33.00
N THR A 129 -43.78 -23.32 -33.70
CA THR A 129 -45.01 -23.85 -34.33
C THR A 129 -46.23 -23.97 -33.41
N ASN A 130 -46.02 -24.21 -32.11
CA ASN A 130 -47.08 -24.34 -31.10
C ASN A 130 -46.95 -23.32 -29.94
N ILE A 131 -46.31 -22.17 -30.18
CA ILE A 131 -45.98 -21.18 -29.14
C ILE A 131 -46.51 -19.80 -29.58
N SER A 132 -47.28 -19.13 -28.71
CA SER A 132 -47.86 -17.80 -29.00
C SER A 132 -46.84 -16.68 -28.77
N GLU A 133 -46.98 -15.55 -29.47
CA GLU A 133 -46.20 -14.31 -29.23
C GLU A 133 -46.20 -13.87 -27.75
N GLN A 134 -47.30 -14.12 -27.03
CA GLN A 134 -47.45 -13.74 -25.61
C GLN A 134 -46.69 -14.69 -24.65
N ASP A 135 -46.30 -15.87 -25.12
CA ASP A 135 -45.57 -16.84 -24.32
C ASP A 135 -44.10 -16.42 -24.12
N ASN A 136 -43.42 -17.11 -23.19
CA ASN A 136 -42.01 -16.92 -22.91
C ASN A 136 -41.28 -18.25 -22.93
N ILE A 137 -40.09 -18.26 -23.53
CA ILE A 137 -39.22 -19.45 -23.61
C ILE A 137 -37.96 -19.12 -22.81
N ASN A 138 -37.76 -19.78 -21.67
CA ASN A 138 -36.60 -19.60 -20.80
C ASN A 138 -35.63 -20.76 -20.98
N ILE A 139 -34.47 -20.50 -21.56
CA ILE A 139 -33.40 -21.47 -21.80
C ILE A 139 -32.32 -21.27 -20.74
N TYR A 140 -32.12 -22.23 -19.86
CA TYR A 140 -31.06 -22.19 -18.85
C TYR A 140 -29.86 -22.98 -19.35
N LEU A 141 -28.71 -22.31 -19.47
CA LEU A 141 -27.44 -22.94 -19.83
C LEU A 141 -26.54 -22.94 -18.59
N ASP A 142 -26.14 -24.12 -18.12
CA ASP A 142 -25.18 -24.29 -17.03
C ASP A 142 -24.00 -25.17 -17.48
N ASN A 143 -22.86 -24.52 -17.74
CA ASN A 143 -21.65 -25.13 -18.31
C ASN A 143 -21.85 -25.89 -19.63
N VAL A 144 -22.80 -25.44 -20.46
CA VAL A 144 -23.08 -26.01 -21.79
C VAL A 144 -21.92 -25.74 -22.74
N ASN A 145 -21.31 -26.78 -23.30
CA ASN A 145 -20.23 -26.66 -24.29
C ASN A 145 -20.63 -27.35 -25.61
N ILE A 146 -21.14 -26.56 -26.56
CA ILE A 146 -21.50 -27.01 -27.91
C ILE A 146 -20.45 -26.52 -28.91
N ASN A 147 -19.87 -27.44 -29.67
CA ASN A 147 -18.89 -27.20 -30.73
C ASN A 147 -19.27 -28.00 -31.99
N THR A 148 -20.23 -27.48 -32.75
CA THR A 148 -20.80 -28.19 -33.91
C THR A 148 -20.06 -27.87 -35.21
N SER A 149 -20.03 -28.84 -36.13
CA SER A 149 -19.58 -28.67 -37.53
C SER A 149 -20.73 -28.60 -38.54
N VAL A 150 -21.99 -28.56 -38.06
CA VAL A 150 -23.20 -28.56 -38.90
C VAL A 150 -24.26 -27.60 -38.34
N GLY A 151 -24.55 -26.51 -39.05
CA GLY A 151 -25.53 -25.51 -38.61
C GLY A 151 -25.11 -24.73 -37.34
N PRO A 152 -26.05 -23.99 -36.71
CA PRO A 152 -25.80 -23.19 -35.51
C PRO A 152 -25.81 -24.04 -34.24
N ALA A 153 -25.06 -23.65 -33.21
CA ALA A 153 -25.03 -24.37 -31.93
C ALA A 153 -26.34 -24.19 -31.12
N LEU A 154 -26.92 -22.99 -31.15
CA LEU A 154 -28.31 -22.73 -30.74
C LEU A 154 -29.02 -21.95 -31.85
N ARG A 155 -30.16 -22.45 -32.33
CA ARG A 155 -31.02 -21.74 -33.29
C ARG A 155 -32.32 -21.28 -32.65
N ILE A 156 -32.73 -20.06 -32.96
CA ILE A 156 -34.10 -19.58 -32.80
C ILE A 156 -34.71 -19.49 -34.22
N ASN A 157 -35.71 -20.32 -34.52
CA ASN A 157 -36.29 -20.41 -35.86
C ASN A 157 -37.08 -19.15 -36.25
N LEU A 158 -37.30 -18.97 -37.56
CA LEU A 158 -38.02 -17.84 -38.15
C LEU A 158 -39.47 -17.70 -37.64
N ASN A 159 -40.12 -18.82 -37.30
CA ASN A 159 -41.50 -18.88 -36.79
C ASN A 159 -41.63 -18.59 -35.28
N VAL A 160 -40.53 -18.30 -34.57
CA VAL A 160 -40.59 -17.94 -33.15
C VAL A 160 -40.91 -16.45 -33.03
N GLU A 161 -42.10 -16.13 -32.51
CA GLU A 161 -42.55 -14.77 -32.19
C GLU A 161 -42.39 -14.43 -30.69
N ALA A 162 -42.46 -15.46 -29.83
CA ALA A 162 -42.33 -15.38 -28.37
C ALA A 162 -40.98 -14.81 -27.88
N THR A 163 -40.98 -14.16 -26.70
CA THR A 163 -39.72 -13.71 -26.08
C THR A 163 -38.85 -14.91 -25.67
N VAL A 164 -37.64 -15.00 -26.23
CA VAL A 164 -36.64 -16.01 -25.84
C VAL A 164 -35.66 -15.41 -24.86
N THR A 165 -35.52 -16.05 -23.70
CA THR A 165 -34.62 -15.62 -22.64
C THR A 165 -33.59 -16.70 -22.34
N ILE A 166 -32.31 -16.40 -22.55
CA ILE A 166 -31.19 -17.27 -22.19
C ILE A 166 -30.64 -16.87 -20.80
N HIS A 167 -30.68 -17.81 -19.86
CA HIS A 167 -30.22 -17.71 -18.49
C HIS A 167 -28.87 -18.43 -18.31
N LEU A 168 -27.79 -17.66 -18.13
CA LEU A 168 -26.41 -18.18 -18.04
C LEU A 168 -25.98 -18.48 -16.60
N THR A 169 -25.42 -19.67 -16.39
CA THR A 169 -24.68 -20.09 -15.20
C THR A 169 -23.35 -20.72 -15.64
N GLY A 170 -22.27 -20.46 -14.91
CA GLY A 170 -20.94 -20.99 -15.27
C GLY A 170 -20.42 -20.45 -16.60
N THR A 171 -19.65 -21.26 -17.34
CA THR A 171 -19.07 -20.89 -18.65
C THR A 171 -19.71 -21.71 -19.76
N ASN A 172 -20.42 -21.04 -20.68
CA ASN A 172 -21.15 -21.67 -21.76
C ASN A 172 -20.52 -21.33 -23.11
N SER A 173 -20.33 -22.31 -23.98
CA SER A 173 -19.81 -22.15 -25.33
C SER A 173 -20.84 -22.59 -26.36
N LEU A 174 -21.12 -21.71 -27.33
CA LEU A 174 -22.00 -21.96 -28.48
C LEU A 174 -21.18 -21.69 -29.75
N ILE A 175 -20.45 -22.71 -30.20
CA ILE A 175 -19.49 -22.60 -31.29
C ILE A 175 -19.98 -23.39 -32.51
N THR A 176 -19.95 -22.76 -33.68
CA THR A 176 -20.08 -23.45 -34.97
C THR A 176 -18.85 -23.28 -35.84
N LYS A 177 -18.46 -24.36 -36.52
CA LYS A 177 -17.46 -24.42 -37.59
C LYS A 177 -18.10 -24.48 -38.98
N ASP A 178 -19.43 -24.35 -39.05
CA ASP A 178 -20.17 -24.25 -40.29
C ASP A 178 -20.25 -22.78 -40.72
N ASN A 179 -19.57 -22.45 -41.81
CA ASN A 179 -19.33 -21.07 -42.24
C ASN A 179 -20.62 -20.27 -42.47
N TRP A 180 -21.78 -20.88 -42.70
CA TRP A 180 -23.00 -20.13 -43.01
C TRP A 180 -23.86 -19.75 -41.79
N TYR A 181 -23.50 -20.18 -40.58
CA TYR A 181 -24.37 -20.07 -39.41
C TYR A 181 -23.73 -19.29 -38.27
N ALA A 182 -24.57 -18.74 -37.40
CA ALA A 182 -24.12 -18.09 -36.18
C ALA A 182 -23.94 -19.09 -35.03
N GLY A 183 -23.07 -18.78 -34.07
CA GLY A 183 -22.92 -19.60 -32.87
C GLY A 183 -24.23 -19.65 -32.07
N LEU A 184 -24.78 -18.48 -31.80
CA LEU A 184 -26.17 -18.29 -31.34
C LEU A 184 -26.95 -17.58 -32.46
N GLN A 185 -27.76 -18.34 -33.19
CA GLN A 185 -28.48 -17.84 -34.37
C GLN A 185 -29.91 -17.40 -34.06
N LYS A 186 -30.24 -16.19 -34.53
CA LYS A 186 -31.58 -15.59 -34.49
C LYS A 186 -31.81 -14.79 -35.77
N ASP A 187 -32.76 -15.25 -36.59
CA ASP A 187 -33.07 -14.65 -37.90
C ASP A 187 -34.48 -14.00 -37.96
N ASN A 188 -35.14 -13.82 -36.80
CA ASN A 188 -36.52 -13.33 -36.66
C ASN A 188 -36.59 -11.96 -35.97
N GLU A 189 -37.80 -11.43 -35.73
CA GLU A 189 -38.01 -10.17 -35.00
C GLU A 189 -38.17 -10.35 -33.48
N ALA A 190 -38.45 -11.56 -33.00
CA ALA A 190 -38.73 -11.86 -31.59
C ALA A 190 -37.61 -11.42 -30.63
N ARG A 191 -37.97 -10.96 -29.44
CA ARG A 191 -36.99 -10.41 -28.49
C ARG A 191 -36.12 -11.51 -27.88
N LEU A 192 -34.79 -11.40 -28.06
CA LEU A 192 -33.79 -12.24 -27.41
C LEU A 192 -33.19 -11.52 -26.20
N ILE A 193 -33.30 -12.12 -25.02
CA ILE A 193 -32.70 -11.61 -23.77
C ILE A 193 -31.65 -12.60 -23.27
N ILE A 194 -30.37 -12.21 -23.26
CA ILE A 194 -29.27 -12.98 -22.67
C ILE A 194 -28.93 -12.36 -21.32
N LYS A 195 -29.01 -13.14 -20.23
CA LYS A 195 -28.75 -12.68 -18.86
C LYS A 195 -28.17 -13.79 -18.00
N THR A 196 -27.34 -13.50 -17.01
CA THR A 196 -26.96 -14.53 -16.00
C THR A 196 -28.13 -14.77 -15.05
N ASN A 197 -28.18 -15.91 -14.36
CA ASN A 197 -29.08 -16.12 -13.25
C ASN A 197 -28.70 -15.33 -11.98
N ASN A 198 -27.41 -14.99 -11.81
CA ASN A 198 -26.93 -14.13 -10.74
C ASN A 198 -27.30 -12.63 -11.00
N SER A 199 -26.62 -11.73 -10.30
CA SER A 199 -26.57 -10.29 -10.59
C SER A 199 -25.14 -9.76 -10.73
N ASP A 200 -24.25 -10.67 -11.08
CA ASP A 200 -22.83 -10.50 -11.25
C ASP A 200 -22.51 -10.97 -12.66
N ALA A 201 -22.03 -10.06 -13.51
CA ALA A 201 -21.73 -10.35 -14.90
C ALA A 201 -20.72 -11.50 -15.05
N THR A 202 -19.86 -11.73 -14.06
CA THR A 202 -18.86 -12.81 -14.08
C THR A 202 -19.39 -14.19 -13.70
N ALA A 203 -20.65 -14.31 -13.25
CA ALA A 203 -21.24 -15.57 -12.81
C ALA A 203 -21.94 -16.38 -13.91
N GLY A 204 -22.03 -15.83 -15.12
CA GLY A 204 -22.55 -16.50 -16.30
C GLY A 204 -21.89 -15.92 -17.55
N ILE A 205 -20.98 -16.69 -18.14
CA ILE A 205 -20.23 -16.36 -19.35
C ILE A 205 -20.88 -17.09 -20.53
N LEU A 206 -21.05 -16.40 -21.65
CA LEU A 206 -21.38 -16.98 -22.95
C LEU A 206 -20.26 -16.68 -23.95
N ASN A 207 -19.73 -17.72 -24.58
CA ASN A 207 -18.73 -17.69 -25.64
C ASN A 207 -19.40 -18.17 -26.94
N ALA A 208 -19.88 -17.25 -27.79
CA ALA A 208 -20.67 -17.55 -28.97
C ALA A 208 -19.90 -17.21 -30.26
N ARG A 209 -19.53 -18.22 -31.04
CA ARG A 209 -18.58 -18.05 -32.15
C ARG A 209 -19.03 -18.72 -33.43
N SER A 210 -18.93 -17.98 -34.55
CA SER A 210 -18.88 -18.54 -35.89
C SER A 210 -17.41 -18.55 -36.33
N ILE A 211 -16.80 -19.73 -36.44
CA ILE A 211 -15.38 -19.86 -36.81
C ILE A 211 -15.27 -19.70 -38.33
N ASP A 212 -14.50 -18.69 -38.77
CA ASP A 212 -14.30 -18.34 -40.19
C ASP A 212 -15.58 -18.05 -41.01
N GLY A 213 -16.72 -17.86 -40.34
CA GLY A 213 -18.03 -17.82 -40.99
C GLY A 213 -18.58 -16.44 -41.42
N ASP A 214 -19.55 -16.53 -42.33
CA ASP A 214 -20.48 -15.51 -42.80
C ASP A 214 -21.58 -15.20 -41.77
N GLY A 215 -21.87 -16.11 -40.85
CA GLY A 215 -22.77 -15.88 -39.72
C GLY A 215 -22.16 -15.00 -38.62
N ALA A 216 -23.01 -14.42 -37.77
CA ALA A 216 -22.60 -13.64 -36.61
C ALA A 216 -22.05 -14.53 -35.47
N GLY A 217 -21.37 -13.96 -34.47
CA GLY A 217 -21.13 -14.67 -33.20
C GLY A 217 -22.45 -14.90 -32.46
N ILE A 218 -23.22 -13.82 -32.30
CA ILE A 218 -24.61 -13.80 -31.84
C ILE A 218 -25.45 -12.97 -32.82
N GLY A 219 -26.49 -13.56 -33.40
CA GLY A 219 -27.43 -12.86 -34.29
C GLY A 219 -27.68 -13.62 -35.59
N GLY A 220 -27.60 -12.95 -36.73
CA GLY A 220 -28.00 -13.52 -38.03
C GLY A 220 -27.09 -14.64 -38.54
N GLY A 221 -27.67 -15.66 -39.16
CA GLY A 221 -26.97 -16.59 -40.05
C GLY A 221 -27.00 -16.11 -41.51
N TYR A 222 -26.12 -16.64 -42.36
CA TYR A 222 -26.13 -16.36 -43.80
C TYR A 222 -27.26 -17.10 -44.53
N HIS A 223 -27.47 -18.37 -44.22
CA HIS A 223 -28.64 -19.13 -44.69
C HIS A 223 -29.88 -18.85 -43.79
N GLY A 224 -30.45 -17.65 -43.96
CA GLY A 224 -31.62 -17.14 -43.24
C GLY A 224 -32.07 -15.79 -43.80
N PHE A 225 -32.75 -14.98 -42.97
CA PHE A 225 -33.07 -13.58 -43.32
C PHE A 225 -31.84 -12.65 -43.23
N GLY A 226 -30.79 -13.10 -42.54
CA GLY A 226 -29.47 -12.49 -42.42
C GLY A 226 -29.38 -11.26 -41.53
N SER A 227 -30.37 -10.38 -41.61
CA SER A 227 -30.49 -9.24 -40.71
C SER A 227 -30.98 -9.69 -39.34
N CYS A 228 -30.49 -9.05 -38.27
CA CYS A 228 -30.89 -9.37 -36.90
C CYS A 228 -31.17 -8.11 -36.10
N SER A 229 -32.25 -8.15 -35.29
CA SER A 229 -32.67 -7.08 -34.38
C SER A 229 -33.06 -7.61 -33.00
N ASN A 230 -33.39 -6.71 -32.07
CA ASN A 230 -33.97 -7.03 -30.76
C ASN A 230 -33.12 -7.96 -29.88
N ILE A 231 -31.80 -7.72 -29.83
CA ILE A 231 -30.85 -8.42 -28.95
C ILE A 231 -30.63 -7.61 -27.67
N PHE A 232 -30.90 -8.21 -26.51
CA PHE A 232 -30.72 -7.61 -25.19
C PHE A 232 -29.73 -8.43 -24.36
N ILE A 233 -28.62 -7.83 -23.94
CA ILE A 233 -27.57 -8.46 -23.14
C ILE A 233 -27.52 -7.78 -21.77
N ASP A 234 -28.14 -8.39 -20.75
CA ASP A 234 -28.33 -7.78 -19.43
C ASP A 234 -27.60 -8.53 -18.30
N SER A 235 -26.71 -7.81 -17.61
CA SER A 235 -26.05 -8.24 -16.39
C SER A 235 -25.20 -9.53 -16.51
N CYS A 236 -24.67 -9.87 -17.69
CA CYS A 236 -23.84 -11.07 -17.95
C CYS A 236 -22.50 -10.75 -18.62
N SER A 237 -21.68 -11.78 -18.85
CA SER A 237 -20.46 -11.68 -19.66
C SER A 237 -20.65 -12.39 -20.99
N VAL A 238 -20.32 -11.71 -22.09
CA VAL A 238 -20.40 -12.25 -23.45
C VAL A 238 -19.07 -12.07 -24.16
N ILE A 239 -18.58 -13.15 -24.77
CA ILE A 239 -17.51 -13.16 -25.76
C ILE A 239 -18.17 -13.62 -27.06
N ALA A 240 -18.10 -12.81 -28.11
CA ALA A 240 -18.75 -13.14 -29.38
C ALA A 240 -17.81 -12.86 -30.57
N SER A 241 -17.71 -13.80 -31.51
CA SER A 241 -16.83 -13.61 -32.67
C SER A 241 -17.30 -14.26 -33.96
N SER A 242 -16.91 -13.64 -35.06
CA SER A 242 -17.19 -14.04 -36.44
C SER A 242 -16.00 -13.68 -37.35
N LYS A 243 -16.10 -13.97 -38.64
CA LYS A 243 -15.20 -13.43 -39.67
C LYS A 243 -15.88 -12.39 -40.53
N HIS A 244 -16.91 -12.79 -41.28
CA HIS A 244 -17.60 -11.90 -42.23
C HIS A 244 -18.94 -11.38 -41.69
N GLY A 245 -19.64 -12.13 -40.84
CA GLY A 245 -20.74 -11.59 -40.01
C GLY A 245 -20.23 -10.67 -38.90
N ALA A 246 -21.11 -10.02 -38.15
CA ALA A 246 -20.73 -9.23 -36.97
C ALA A 246 -20.46 -10.11 -35.74
N GLY A 247 -19.61 -9.63 -34.82
CA GLY A 247 -19.42 -10.32 -33.53
C GLY A 247 -20.75 -10.47 -32.79
N ILE A 248 -21.51 -9.37 -32.72
CA ILE A 248 -22.92 -9.36 -32.31
C ILE A 248 -23.72 -8.53 -33.32
N GLY A 249 -24.70 -9.13 -34.00
CA GLY A 249 -25.60 -8.45 -34.93
C GLY A 249 -25.87 -9.21 -36.24
N GLY A 250 -25.67 -8.56 -37.39
CA GLY A 250 -26.03 -9.11 -38.70
C GLY A 250 -25.03 -10.13 -39.25
N SER A 251 -25.48 -11.03 -40.12
CA SER A 251 -24.58 -11.83 -40.97
C SER A 251 -24.01 -11.00 -42.14
N LYS A 252 -23.06 -11.57 -42.86
CA LYS A 252 -22.42 -10.96 -44.05
C LYS A 252 -23.45 -10.41 -45.04
N GLY A 253 -23.35 -9.11 -45.32
CA GLY A 253 -24.21 -8.34 -46.22
C GLY A 253 -25.43 -7.70 -45.56
N HIS A 254 -25.73 -8.10 -44.32
CA HIS A 254 -26.97 -7.79 -43.62
C HIS A 254 -26.78 -6.88 -42.40
N ALA A 255 -27.89 -6.29 -41.95
CA ALA A 255 -27.89 -5.31 -40.88
C ALA A 255 -27.96 -5.95 -39.48
N GLY A 256 -27.32 -5.32 -38.49
CA GLY A 256 -27.53 -5.60 -37.08
C GLY A 256 -28.08 -4.36 -36.38
N SER A 257 -29.31 -4.42 -35.87
CA SER A 257 -29.99 -3.28 -35.24
C SER A 257 -30.53 -3.59 -33.85
N ASP A 258 -30.95 -2.54 -33.14
CA ASP A 258 -31.70 -2.64 -31.87
C ASP A 258 -30.99 -3.51 -30.81
N ILE A 259 -29.66 -3.38 -30.74
CA ILE A 259 -28.79 -4.12 -29.81
C ILE A 259 -28.64 -3.31 -28.52
N THR A 260 -29.13 -3.84 -27.40
CA THR A 260 -29.03 -3.22 -26.07
C THR A 260 -28.11 -4.00 -25.13
N ILE A 261 -27.05 -3.38 -24.63
CA ILE A 261 -26.08 -3.97 -23.70
C ILE A 261 -26.13 -3.21 -22.37
N ASN A 262 -26.63 -3.86 -21.32
CA ASN A 262 -26.96 -3.22 -20.04
C ASN A 262 -26.29 -3.93 -18.85
N ASN A 263 -25.55 -3.21 -18.00
CA ASN A 263 -24.85 -3.79 -16.82
C ASN A 263 -23.92 -4.99 -17.14
N SER A 264 -23.49 -5.16 -18.39
CA SER A 264 -22.81 -6.36 -18.90
C SER A 264 -21.32 -6.14 -19.17
N SER A 265 -20.57 -7.22 -19.29
CA SER A 265 -19.22 -7.24 -19.84
C SER A 265 -19.26 -7.88 -21.22
N VAL A 266 -18.87 -7.18 -22.28
CA VAL A 266 -18.96 -7.70 -23.65
C VAL A 266 -17.62 -7.54 -24.37
N THR A 267 -17.10 -8.63 -24.91
CA THR A 267 -16.00 -8.64 -25.88
C THR A 267 -16.57 -9.15 -27.20
N ALA A 268 -16.58 -8.33 -28.24
CA ALA A 268 -17.16 -8.69 -29.53
C ALA A 268 -16.19 -8.35 -30.67
N SER A 269 -15.85 -9.32 -31.50
CA SER A 269 -14.78 -9.17 -32.51
C SER A 269 -15.13 -9.79 -33.85
N SER A 270 -14.70 -9.16 -34.94
CA SER A 270 -14.90 -9.66 -36.31
C SER A 270 -13.69 -9.33 -37.19
N THR A 271 -13.62 -9.90 -38.40
CA THR A 271 -12.67 -9.45 -39.43
C THR A 271 -13.33 -8.37 -40.29
N ASP A 272 -14.38 -8.72 -41.04
CA ASP A 272 -15.02 -7.84 -42.03
C ASP A 272 -16.35 -7.24 -41.54
N GLY A 273 -17.13 -7.97 -40.75
CA GLY A 273 -18.28 -7.41 -40.04
C GLY A 273 -17.85 -6.51 -38.89
N ALA A 274 -18.78 -5.76 -38.31
CA ALA A 274 -18.48 -4.96 -37.12
C ALA A 274 -18.25 -5.86 -35.89
N GLY A 275 -17.53 -5.36 -34.88
CA GLY A 275 -17.50 -6.00 -33.56
C GLY A 275 -18.92 -6.10 -32.99
N ILE A 276 -19.66 -4.99 -33.01
CA ILE A 276 -21.10 -4.93 -32.70
C ILE A 276 -21.81 -4.12 -33.79
N GLY A 277 -22.79 -4.72 -34.48
CA GLY A 277 -23.60 -4.07 -35.51
C GLY A 277 -23.74 -4.88 -36.79
N GLY A 278 -23.46 -4.29 -37.95
CA GLY A 278 -23.69 -4.91 -39.27
C GLY A 278 -22.59 -5.87 -39.73
N GLY A 279 -22.94 -6.86 -40.55
CA GLY A 279 -21.97 -7.75 -41.19
C GLY A 279 -21.29 -7.10 -42.41
N GLY A 280 -20.11 -7.60 -42.80
CA GLY A 280 -19.34 -7.07 -43.92
C GLY A 280 -19.91 -7.45 -45.29
N TYR A 281 -19.46 -6.81 -46.37
CA TYR A 281 -19.85 -7.06 -47.76
C TYR A 281 -21.34 -6.90 -48.09
N GLY A 282 -21.85 -5.66 -48.09
CA GLY A 282 -23.21 -5.38 -48.58
C GLY A 282 -23.85 -4.15 -47.94
N THR A 283 -25.12 -4.28 -47.52
CA THR A 283 -25.83 -3.17 -46.85
C THR A 283 -25.44 -3.01 -45.39
N GLY A 284 -24.94 -4.06 -44.72
CA GLY A 284 -24.02 -4.05 -43.56
C GLY A 284 -24.25 -3.00 -42.46
N SER A 285 -25.49 -2.56 -42.24
CA SER A 285 -25.79 -1.39 -41.41
C SER A 285 -25.83 -1.75 -39.94
N GLY A 286 -25.28 -0.87 -39.09
CA GLY A 286 -25.27 -1.05 -37.63
C GLY A 286 -25.91 0.14 -36.94
N SER A 287 -27.18 0.02 -36.54
CA SER A 287 -27.97 1.14 -36.02
C SER A 287 -28.70 0.81 -34.72
N ASN A 288 -29.14 1.84 -33.98
CA ASN A 288 -29.87 1.72 -32.70
C ASN A 288 -29.11 0.93 -31.60
N ILE A 289 -27.77 0.99 -31.60
CA ILE A 289 -26.94 0.27 -30.63
C ILE A 289 -26.87 1.07 -29.31
N THR A 290 -27.33 0.47 -28.21
CA THR A 290 -27.43 1.13 -26.90
C THR A 290 -26.60 0.43 -25.82
N ILE A 291 -25.60 1.12 -25.26
CA ILE A 291 -24.68 0.58 -24.25
C ILE A 291 -24.80 1.36 -22.93
N LYS A 292 -25.37 0.73 -21.88
CA LYS A 292 -25.74 1.36 -20.61
C LYS A 292 -25.08 0.69 -19.39
N SER A 293 -24.27 1.43 -18.63
CA SER A 293 -23.63 0.92 -17.40
C SER A 293 -22.80 -0.36 -17.60
N SER A 294 -22.24 -0.55 -18.79
CA SER A 294 -21.56 -1.77 -19.23
C SER A 294 -20.06 -1.53 -19.45
N SER A 295 -19.28 -2.62 -19.51
CA SER A 295 -17.92 -2.63 -20.03
C SER A 295 -17.93 -3.33 -21.39
N VAL A 296 -17.46 -2.66 -22.45
CA VAL A 296 -17.50 -3.20 -23.80
C VAL A 296 -16.15 -3.03 -24.48
N THR A 297 -15.61 -4.12 -25.02
CA THR A 297 -14.48 -4.12 -25.96
C THR A 297 -14.99 -4.64 -27.28
N ALA A 298 -14.99 -3.80 -28.32
CA ALA A 298 -15.51 -4.17 -29.63
C ALA A 298 -14.47 -3.89 -30.72
N SER A 299 -14.06 -4.90 -31.47
CA SER A 299 -12.95 -4.80 -32.42
C SER A 299 -13.27 -5.38 -33.79
N SER A 300 -12.62 -4.84 -34.82
CA SER A 300 -12.75 -5.33 -36.18
C SER A 300 -11.48 -5.04 -36.99
N THR A 301 -11.26 -5.72 -38.12
CA THR A 301 -10.24 -5.31 -39.10
C THR A 301 -10.84 -4.30 -40.06
N ASP A 302 -11.92 -4.67 -40.76
CA ASP A 302 -12.49 -3.90 -41.87
C ASP A 302 -13.86 -3.30 -41.58
N GLY A 303 -14.69 -3.96 -40.77
CA GLY A 303 -15.86 -3.33 -40.15
C GLY A 303 -15.48 -2.33 -39.06
N ALA A 304 -16.47 -1.61 -38.52
CA ALA A 304 -16.27 -0.75 -37.36
C ALA A 304 -16.09 -1.58 -36.07
N GLY A 305 -15.48 -1.00 -35.03
CA GLY A 305 -15.55 -1.59 -33.69
C GLY A 305 -17.01 -1.69 -33.23
N ILE A 306 -17.75 -0.57 -33.31
CA ILE A 306 -19.20 -0.51 -33.09
C ILE A 306 -19.84 0.25 -34.25
N GLY A 307 -20.77 -0.37 -34.98
CA GLY A 307 -21.49 0.23 -36.10
C GLY A 307 -21.51 -0.64 -37.36
N GLY A 308 -21.10 -0.07 -38.50
CA GLY A 308 -21.25 -0.70 -39.82
C GLY A 308 -20.18 -1.75 -40.14
N GLY A 309 -20.55 -2.75 -40.94
CA GLY A 309 -19.61 -3.72 -41.53
C GLY A 309 -18.78 -3.12 -42.67
N GLY A 310 -17.61 -3.71 -42.94
CA GLY A 310 -16.69 -3.29 -43.98
C GLY A 310 -17.15 -3.69 -45.38
N TYR A 311 -16.55 -3.10 -46.41
CA TYR A 311 -16.88 -3.34 -47.82
C TYR A 311 -18.36 -3.12 -48.19
N GLY A 312 -19.05 -2.24 -47.45
CA GLY A 312 -20.48 -2.02 -47.56
C GLY A 312 -20.89 -0.55 -47.54
N THR A 313 -22.04 -0.22 -48.11
CA THR A 313 -22.58 1.16 -48.15
C THR A 313 -23.50 1.48 -46.97
N GLY A 314 -23.46 0.65 -45.92
CA GLY A 314 -24.36 0.72 -44.78
C GLY A 314 -24.27 2.04 -44.02
N SER A 315 -25.44 2.61 -43.73
CA SER A 315 -25.52 3.82 -42.89
C SER A 315 -25.68 3.44 -41.43
N VAL A 316 -25.16 4.28 -40.55
CA VAL A 316 -25.02 4.01 -39.11
C VAL A 316 -25.63 5.17 -38.33
N SER A 317 -26.65 4.87 -37.54
CA SER A 317 -27.39 5.87 -36.77
C SER A 317 -27.83 5.35 -35.40
N GLY A 318 -28.04 6.26 -34.44
CA GLY A 318 -28.65 5.93 -33.15
C GLY A 318 -27.74 5.16 -32.18
N ILE A 319 -26.42 5.33 -32.24
CA ILE A 319 -25.50 4.73 -31.28
C ILE A 319 -25.50 5.54 -29.98
N THR A 320 -25.94 4.96 -28.86
CA THR A 320 -26.00 5.62 -27.55
C THR A 320 -25.17 4.92 -26.49
N ILE A 321 -24.15 5.59 -25.93
CA ILE A 321 -23.25 5.06 -24.90
C ILE A 321 -23.39 5.88 -23.60
N LYS A 322 -24.03 5.32 -22.58
CA LYS A 322 -24.35 6.02 -21.32
C LYS A 322 -23.78 5.34 -20.08
N SER A 323 -22.98 6.10 -19.32
CA SER A 323 -22.37 5.66 -18.05
C SER A 323 -21.57 4.35 -18.15
N SER A 324 -20.95 4.12 -19.31
CA SER A 324 -20.28 2.87 -19.68
C SER A 324 -18.76 3.06 -19.83
N SER A 325 -18.01 1.95 -19.83
CA SER A 325 -16.63 1.87 -20.29
C SER A 325 -16.64 1.19 -21.66
N VAL A 326 -16.11 1.83 -22.70
CA VAL A 326 -16.10 1.30 -24.06
C VAL A 326 -14.73 1.49 -24.70
N THR A 327 -14.14 0.40 -25.17
CA THR A 327 -13.02 0.40 -26.10
C THR A 327 -13.53 -0.12 -27.44
N ALA A 328 -13.41 0.68 -28.49
CA ALA A 328 -13.91 0.34 -29.83
C ALA A 328 -12.81 0.63 -30.87
N SER A 329 -12.36 -0.40 -31.58
CA SER A 329 -11.17 -0.31 -32.43
C SER A 329 -11.36 -0.93 -33.80
N SER A 330 -10.81 -0.32 -34.85
CA SER A 330 -10.76 -0.92 -36.19
C SER A 330 -9.41 -0.68 -36.89
N THR A 331 -9.08 -1.43 -37.94
CA THR A 331 -7.93 -1.11 -38.80
C THR A 331 -8.35 -0.22 -39.98
N ASN A 332 -9.45 -0.56 -40.65
CA ASN A 332 -9.91 0.12 -41.87
C ASN A 332 -11.29 0.80 -41.73
N GLY A 333 -12.14 0.32 -40.81
CA GLY A 333 -13.38 1.01 -40.43
C GLY A 333 -13.16 2.05 -39.33
N ALA A 334 -14.24 2.63 -38.81
CA ALA A 334 -14.17 3.52 -37.66
C ALA A 334 -14.05 2.74 -36.33
N GLY A 335 -13.53 3.37 -35.28
CA GLY A 335 -13.67 2.83 -33.92
C GLY A 335 -15.15 2.72 -33.55
N ILE A 336 -15.88 3.83 -33.67
CA ILE A 336 -17.35 3.89 -33.55
C ILE A 336 -17.93 4.62 -34.77
N GLY A 337 -18.78 3.95 -35.55
CA GLY A 337 -19.45 4.52 -36.72
C GLY A 337 -19.38 3.62 -37.96
N GLY A 338 -18.96 4.18 -39.09
CA GLY A 338 -18.98 3.51 -40.40
C GLY A 338 -17.91 2.43 -40.58
N GLY A 339 -18.22 1.41 -41.38
CA GLY A 339 -17.24 0.39 -41.79
C GLY A 339 -16.25 0.90 -42.84
N GLY A 340 -15.16 0.16 -43.02
CA GLY A 340 -14.08 0.46 -43.95
C GLY A 340 -14.43 0.16 -45.39
N TYR A 341 -13.73 0.83 -46.32
CA TYR A 341 -13.94 0.73 -47.78
C TYR A 341 -15.35 1.08 -48.27
N GLY A 342 -16.18 1.67 -47.40
CA GLY A 342 -17.57 2.02 -47.65
C GLY A 342 -17.83 3.52 -47.55
N ALA A 343 -18.75 4.04 -48.36
CA ALA A 343 -19.19 5.45 -48.34
C ALA A 343 -20.42 5.67 -47.43
N GLY A 344 -20.62 4.82 -46.42
CA GLY A 344 -21.78 4.87 -45.52
C GLY A 344 -21.88 6.16 -44.71
N SER A 345 -23.10 6.70 -44.60
CA SER A 345 -23.37 7.88 -43.78
C SER A 345 -23.45 7.54 -42.30
N VAL A 346 -22.96 8.45 -41.45
CA VAL A 346 -22.91 8.27 -39.99
C VAL A 346 -23.61 9.46 -39.31
N SER A 347 -24.59 9.17 -38.46
CA SER A 347 -25.33 10.18 -37.70
C SER A 347 -25.65 9.72 -36.27
N ASP A 348 -26.13 10.64 -35.44
CA ASP A 348 -26.83 10.37 -34.18
C ASP A 348 -26.04 9.50 -33.18
N ILE A 349 -24.73 9.72 -33.07
CA ILE A 349 -23.88 9.09 -32.05
C ILE A 349 -23.92 9.93 -30.78
N THR A 350 -24.42 9.38 -29.68
CA THR A 350 -24.55 10.06 -28.38
C THR A 350 -23.70 9.37 -27.31
N ILE A 351 -22.75 10.09 -26.72
CA ILE A 351 -21.93 9.65 -25.59
C ILE A 351 -22.25 10.51 -24.35
N LYS A 352 -22.67 9.86 -23.26
CA LYS A 352 -23.18 10.51 -22.03
C LYS A 352 -22.54 9.96 -20.76
N SER A 353 -21.67 10.74 -20.13
CA SER A 353 -21.00 10.40 -18.86
C SER A 353 -20.26 9.04 -18.90
N SER A 354 -19.67 8.70 -20.05
CA SER A 354 -19.02 7.40 -20.32
C SER A 354 -17.51 7.58 -20.49
N SER A 355 -16.74 6.54 -20.21
CA SER A 355 -15.33 6.44 -20.59
C SER A 355 -15.25 5.73 -21.94
N VAL A 356 -14.86 6.43 -23.01
CA VAL A 356 -14.82 5.88 -24.37
C VAL A 356 -13.43 6.07 -24.97
N THR A 357 -12.88 5.00 -25.52
CA THR A 357 -11.67 4.99 -26.34
C THR A 357 -12.04 4.43 -27.70
N ALA A 358 -11.97 5.26 -28.74
CA ALA A 358 -12.36 4.91 -30.09
C ALA A 358 -11.18 5.15 -31.05
N THR A 359 -10.62 4.08 -31.62
CA THR A 359 -9.35 4.13 -32.37
C THR A 359 -9.47 3.49 -33.75
N SER A 360 -8.76 4.04 -34.73
CA SER A 360 -8.62 3.42 -36.05
C SER A 360 -7.29 3.76 -36.72
N THR A 361 -6.85 2.96 -37.70
CA THR A 361 -5.68 3.33 -38.53
C THR A 361 -6.10 4.08 -39.79
N HIS A 362 -7.08 3.58 -40.56
CA HIS A 362 -7.50 4.24 -41.81
C HIS A 362 -8.86 4.93 -41.75
N GLY A 363 -9.76 4.51 -40.86
CA GLY A 363 -11.03 5.19 -40.60
C GLY A 363 -10.90 6.25 -39.49
N ALA A 364 -11.98 6.96 -39.19
CA ALA A 364 -12.01 7.87 -38.03
C ALA A 364 -12.07 7.12 -36.69
N GLY A 365 -11.65 7.76 -35.59
CA GLY A 365 -11.90 7.21 -34.25
C GLY A 365 -13.41 7.12 -33.98
N ILE A 366 -14.13 8.23 -34.16
CA ILE A 366 -15.61 8.29 -34.16
C ILE A 366 -16.08 8.98 -35.45
N GLY A 367 -16.91 8.31 -36.24
CA GLY A 367 -17.44 8.83 -37.51
C GLY A 367 -17.38 7.82 -38.65
N SER A 368 -17.15 8.29 -39.88
CA SER A 368 -17.04 7.43 -41.07
C SER A 368 -15.59 7.23 -41.52
N ALA A 369 -15.32 6.15 -42.27
CA ALA A 369 -14.05 5.88 -42.93
C ALA A 369 -13.98 6.40 -44.39
N GLY A 370 -15.03 7.09 -44.86
CA GLY A 370 -15.08 7.66 -46.21
C GLY A 370 -16.42 8.28 -46.64
N GLY A 371 -17.51 8.02 -45.90
CA GLY A 371 -18.80 8.68 -46.08
C GLY A 371 -19.00 9.93 -45.21
N THR A 372 -20.22 10.46 -45.21
CA THR A 372 -20.59 11.65 -44.42
C THR A 372 -20.71 11.34 -42.93
N CYS A 373 -20.50 12.37 -42.09
CA CYS A 373 -20.57 12.26 -40.63
C CYS A 373 -21.28 13.50 -40.05
N SER A 374 -22.21 13.31 -39.11
CA SER A 374 -23.01 14.39 -38.51
C SER A 374 -23.56 14.03 -37.13
N ASN A 375 -24.06 15.04 -36.39
CA ASN A 375 -24.79 14.87 -35.12
C ASN A 375 -24.10 13.96 -34.08
N ILE A 376 -22.82 14.22 -33.79
CA ILE A 376 -22.06 13.54 -32.71
C ILE A 376 -22.23 14.34 -31.41
N GLY A 377 -23.08 13.82 -30.52
CA GLY A 377 -23.33 14.39 -29.20
C GLY A 377 -22.39 13.82 -28.13
N ILE A 378 -21.54 14.65 -27.52
CA ILE A 378 -20.70 14.29 -26.36
C ILE A 378 -21.08 15.17 -25.17
N SER A 379 -21.48 14.56 -24.05
CA SER A 379 -21.90 15.30 -22.85
C SER A 379 -21.48 14.59 -21.56
N GLY A 380 -20.44 15.15 -20.92
CA GLY A 380 -19.82 14.56 -19.75
C GLY A 380 -19.09 13.25 -20.05
N GLY A 381 -18.27 12.81 -19.11
CA GLY A 381 -17.47 11.59 -19.27
C GLY A 381 -16.08 11.88 -19.79
N SER A 382 -15.48 10.94 -20.49
CA SER A 382 -14.16 11.14 -21.08
C SER A 382 -14.01 10.32 -22.35
N VAL A 383 -13.73 10.99 -23.47
CA VAL A 383 -13.81 10.42 -24.81
C VAL A 383 -12.51 10.67 -25.56
N LYS A 384 -11.67 9.64 -25.63
CA LYS A 384 -10.47 9.62 -26.47
C LYS A 384 -10.86 9.06 -27.84
N ALA A 385 -10.73 9.88 -28.88
CA ALA A 385 -10.95 9.47 -30.26
C ALA A 385 -9.69 9.76 -31.08
N TYR A 386 -9.15 8.75 -31.76
CA TYR A 386 -7.85 8.84 -32.43
C TYR A 386 -7.85 8.08 -33.76
N SER A 387 -7.12 8.60 -34.75
CA SER A 387 -6.83 7.89 -35.98
C SER A 387 -5.46 8.27 -36.55
N ASP A 388 -4.77 7.30 -37.17
CA ASP A 388 -3.46 7.50 -37.79
C ASP A 388 -3.54 8.29 -39.11
N ARG A 389 -4.67 8.20 -39.83
CA ARG A 389 -4.84 8.78 -41.19
C ARG A 389 -6.06 9.66 -41.40
N MET A 390 -6.98 9.71 -40.42
CA MET A 390 -8.18 10.55 -40.45
C MET A 390 -8.29 11.39 -39.17
N PRO A 391 -9.18 12.40 -39.13
CA PRO A 391 -9.54 13.05 -37.87
C PRO A 391 -10.02 12.03 -36.83
N GLY A 392 -9.64 12.24 -35.56
CA GLY A 392 -10.11 11.43 -34.44
C GLY A 392 -11.64 11.41 -34.34
N ILE A 393 -12.29 12.55 -34.59
CA ILE A 393 -13.74 12.64 -34.80
C ILE A 393 -14.00 13.31 -36.15
N ASN A 394 -14.83 12.68 -37.00
CA ASN A 394 -15.04 13.10 -38.40
C ASN A 394 -16.15 14.18 -38.58
N CYS A 395 -16.58 14.84 -37.50
CA CYS A 395 -17.34 16.09 -37.55
C CYS A 395 -17.17 16.84 -36.21
N THR A 396 -17.56 18.12 -36.16
CA THR A 396 -17.56 18.88 -34.91
C THR A 396 -18.60 18.31 -33.94
N PRO A 397 -18.21 17.79 -32.76
CA PRO A 397 -19.15 17.28 -31.80
C PRO A 397 -19.83 18.42 -31.03
N HIS A 398 -20.99 18.13 -30.44
CA HIS A 398 -21.77 19.09 -29.65
C HIS A 398 -22.24 18.49 -28.32
N ASN A 399 -22.67 19.33 -27.39
CA ASN A 399 -23.30 18.92 -26.14
C ASN A 399 -24.79 18.55 -26.35
N GLY A 400 -25.48 18.25 -25.24
CA GLY A 400 -26.91 17.95 -25.23
C GLY A 400 -27.85 19.12 -25.60
N ASN A 401 -27.32 20.33 -25.72
CA ASN A 401 -28.02 21.56 -26.12
C ASN A 401 -27.64 22.00 -27.55
N SER A 402 -26.96 21.13 -28.32
CA SER A 402 -26.43 21.41 -29.66
C SER A 402 -25.39 22.53 -29.75
N THR A 403 -24.74 22.89 -28.64
CA THR A 403 -23.56 23.77 -28.63
C THR A 403 -22.30 22.96 -28.95
N ASN A 404 -21.45 23.44 -29.85
CA ASN A 404 -20.17 22.78 -30.17
C ASN A 404 -19.31 22.55 -28.92
N VAL A 405 -18.61 21.41 -28.87
CA VAL A 405 -17.66 21.09 -27.81
C VAL A 405 -16.29 20.72 -28.38
N TYR A 406 -15.25 21.04 -27.63
CA TYR A 406 -13.86 20.89 -28.03
C TYR A 406 -13.08 20.12 -26.96
N CYS A 407 -12.06 19.38 -27.39
CA CYS A 407 -11.29 18.50 -26.52
C CYS A 407 -10.43 19.31 -25.53
N CYS A 408 -10.42 18.88 -24.27
CA CYS A 408 -9.59 19.37 -23.19
C CYS A 408 -8.84 18.16 -22.59
N ILE A 409 -7.52 18.14 -22.73
CA ILE A 409 -6.68 17.02 -22.27
C ILE A 409 -6.13 17.36 -20.88
N ILE A 410 -6.68 16.70 -19.86
CA ILE A 410 -6.35 16.92 -18.45
C ILE A 410 -5.50 15.75 -17.94
N LYS A 411 -4.21 15.98 -17.71
CA LYS A 411 -3.28 14.97 -17.18
C LYS A 411 -3.70 14.50 -15.78
N ASN A 412 -3.98 13.21 -15.59
CA ASN A 412 -4.48 12.64 -14.32
C ASN A 412 -3.96 11.20 -14.08
N GLU A 413 -2.63 11.03 -14.11
CA GLU A 413 -1.94 9.73 -13.98
C GLU A 413 -2.34 8.93 -12.74
N TYR A 414 -2.70 9.62 -11.65
CA TYR A 414 -3.04 9.01 -10.36
C TYR A 414 -4.55 8.79 -10.13
N PHE A 415 -5.41 9.00 -11.15
CA PHE A 415 -6.87 8.86 -11.08
C PHE A 415 -7.52 9.69 -9.95
N LEU A 416 -6.97 10.88 -9.70
CA LEU A 416 -7.45 11.81 -8.69
C LEU A 416 -8.87 12.32 -9.02
N PRO A 417 -9.64 12.79 -8.02
CA PRO A 417 -10.88 13.52 -8.27
C PRO A 417 -10.63 14.73 -9.17
N VAL A 418 -11.55 14.99 -10.09
CA VAL A 418 -11.51 16.14 -11.00
C VAL A 418 -12.78 16.96 -10.82
N THR A 419 -12.61 18.27 -10.70
CA THR A 419 -13.69 19.25 -10.80
C THR A 419 -13.40 20.24 -11.91
N ILE A 420 -14.44 20.70 -12.60
CA ILE A 420 -14.37 21.74 -13.64
C ILE A 420 -15.38 22.81 -13.26
N ASP A 421 -14.96 24.07 -13.13
CA ASP A 421 -15.73 25.19 -12.59
C ASP A 421 -16.45 24.83 -11.27
N SER A 422 -15.72 24.17 -10.35
CA SER A 422 -16.21 23.60 -9.09
C SER A 422 -17.23 22.45 -9.19
N GLU A 423 -17.67 22.04 -10.39
CA GLU A 423 -18.54 20.87 -10.56
C GLU A 423 -17.75 19.55 -10.59
N SER A 424 -18.23 18.54 -9.86
CA SER A 424 -17.60 17.21 -9.82
C SER A 424 -17.78 16.47 -11.14
N TRP A 425 -16.68 16.33 -11.90
CA TRP A 425 -16.67 15.63 -13.18
C TRP A 425 -16.91 14.13 -13.01
N LYS A 426 -17.76 13.51 -13.85
CA LYS A 426 -18.14 12.09 -13.71
C LYS A 426 -18.11 11.29 -15.02
N PRO A 427 -17.38 10.14 -15.06
CA PRO A 427 -16.46 9.69 -14.02
C PRO A 427 -15.25 10.64 -13.98
N SER A 428 -14.74 10.93 -12.78
CA SER A 428 -13.58 11.84 -12.60
C SER A 428 -12.26 11.21 -13.07
N TYR A 429 -12.30 9.95 -13.48
CA TYR A 429 -11.19 9.12 -13.89
C TYR A 429 -11.61 8.30 -15.11
N HIS A 430 -10.68 8.02 -16.03
CA HIS A 430 -10.93 7.07 -17.10
C HIS A 430 -11.11 5.65 -16.54
N ILE A 431 -12.12 4.97 -17.07
CA ILE A 431 -12.33 3.54 -16.86
C ILE A 431 -11.89 2.85 -18.15
N PHE A 432 -10.60 2.55 -18.23
CA PHE A 432 -10.04 1.69 -19.29
C PHE A 432 -10.19 0.22 -18.91
N PRO A 433 -10.54 -0.68 -19.85
CA PRO A 433 -10.48 -2.13 -19.64
C PRO A 433 -9.05 -2.69 -19.54
N ASP A 434 -8.05 -1.95 -20.05
CA ASP A 434 -6.66 -2.39 -20.22
C ASP A 434 -5.63 -1.44 -19.53
N SER A 435 -4.39 -1.90 -19.47
CA SER A 435 -3.24 -1.44 -18.69
C SER A 435 -2.34 -0.41 -19.38
N THR A 436 -2.46 -0.26 -20.70
CA THR A 436 -1.59 0.55 -21.60
C THR A 436 -1.87 2.06 -21.57
N LYS A 437 -2.09 2.62 -20.37
CA LYS A 437 -2.64 3.97 -20.18
C LYS A 437 -1.62 5.10 -20.40
N ASP A 438 -2.10 6.21 -20.96
CA ASP A 438 -1.41 7.51 -20.99
C ASP A 438 -1.73 8.42 -19.79
N GLY A 439 -2.64 8.01 -18.91
CA GLY A 439 -3.05 8.77 -17.72
C GLY A 439 -3.90 10.04 -17.99
N ASN A 440 -4.32 10.30 -19.23
CA ASN A 440 -4.99 11.56 -19.59
C ASN A 440 -6.51 11.46 -19.58
N LEU A 441 -7.20 12.43 -19.00
CA LEU A 441 -8.65 12.62 -19.08
C LEU A 441 -9.00 13.53 -20.28
N TYR A 442 -9.66 12.95 -21.28
CA TYR A 442 -10.12 13.61 -22.51
C TYR A 442 -11.55 14.16 -22.34
N VAL A 443 -11.66 15.37 -21.82
CA VAL A 443 -12.93 16.06 -21.57
C VAL A 443 -13.37 16.84 -22.81
N TRP A 444 -14.67 17.04 -23.00
CA TRP A 444 -15.22 17.84 -24.09
C TRP A 444 -16.06 18.99 -23.51
N LEU A 445 -15.62 20.23 -23.73
CA LEU A 445 -16.17 21.46 -23.13
C LEU A 445 -16.65 22.43 -24.21
N THR A 446 -17.63 23.28 -23.89
CA THR A 446 -18.05 24.40 -24.73
C THR A 446 -17.08 25.57 -24.58
N GLU A 447 -16.95 26.43 -25.59
CA GLU A 447 -16.31 27.74 -25.42
C GLU A 447 -17.09 28.58 -24.38
N LYS A 448 -16.40 29.36 -23.54
CA LYS A 448 -17.03 30.34 -22.64
C LYS A 448 -17.18 31.68 -23.36
N GLU A 449 -18.12 32.51 -22.90
CA GLU A 449 -18.17 33.92 -23.33
C GLU A 449 -16.81 34.59 -23.07
N ASN A 450 -16.40 35.49 -23.98
CA ASN A 450 -15.11 36.19 -23.96
C ASN A 450 -13.83 35.31 -23.98
N ASN A 451 -13.95 34.00 -24.26
CA ASN A 451 -12.86 33.01 -24.14
C ASN A 451 -12.26 32.93 -22.72
N ASP A 452 -13.13 33.06 -21.70
CA ASP A 452 -12.74 32.81 -20.30
C ASP A 452 -12.23 31.37 -20.10
N ALA A 453 -11.25 31.21 -19.20
CA ALA A 453 -10.70 29.90 -18.87
C ALA A 453 -11.63 29.06 -17.98
N TYR A 454 -11.52 27.74 -18.09
CA TYR A 454 -12.10 26.78 -17.14
C TYR A 454 -11.18 26.56 -15.94
N ASP A 455 -11.75 26.64 -14.74
CA ASP A 455 -11.05 26.29 -13.50
C ASP A 455 -11.11 24.79 -13.27
N VAL A 456 -9.99 24.09 -13.48
CA VAL A 456 -9.88 22.64 -13.37
C VAL A 456 -9.06 22.30 -12.13
N THR A 457 -9.64 21.57 -11.18
CA THR A 457 -8.89 21.02 -10.03
C THR A 457 -8.69 19.52 -10.22
N VAL A 458 -7.45 19.04 -10.03
CA VAL A 458 -7.08 17.62 -10.13
C VAL A 458 -6.45 17.20 -8.80
N GLY A 459 -7.23 16.51 -7.96
CA GLY A 459 -6.88 16.28 -6.56
C GLY A 459 -6.89 17.58 -5.77
N THR A 460 -5.71 18.13 -5.52
CA THR A 460 -5.48 19.43 -4.86
C THR A 460 -4.85 20.47 -5.78
N GLU A 461 -4.26 20.08 -6.92
CA GLU A 461 -3.67 20.99 -7.89
C GLU A 461 -4.78 21.76 -8.66
N LYS A 462 -4.74 23.10 -8.60
CA LYS A 462 -5.57 24.00 -9.40
C LYS A 462 -4.88 24.30 -10.73
N ARG A 463 -5.64 24.28 -11.83
CA ARG A 463 -5.18 24.51 -13.20
C ARG A 463 -6.22 25.34 -13.95
N GLN A 464 -5.79 26.06 -14.98
CA GLN A 464 -6.71 26.77 -15.89
C GLN A 464 -6.50 26.34 -17.33
N TYR A 465 -7.60 26.27 -18.09
CA TYR A 465 -7.61 25.89 -19.49
C TYR A 465 -8.46 26.86 -20.31
N SER A 466 -7.87 27.54 -21.31
CA SER A 466 -8.58 28.39 -22.27
C SER A 466 -8.66 27.74 -23.65
N PHE A 467 -9.55 28.24 -24.52
CA PHE A 467 -9.70 27.71 -25.87
C PHE A 467 -8.64 28.29 -26.80
N ASP A 468 -7.84 27.42 -27.41
CA ASP A 468 -6.88 27.75 -28.46
C ASP A 468 -7.54 27.57 -29.82
N GLN A 469 -7.95 28.70 -30.43
CA GLN A 469 -8.64 28.72 -31.71
C GLN A 469 -7.80 28.17 -32.87
N ALA A 470 -6.46 28.26 -32.80
CA ALA A 470 -5.57 27.75 -33.85
C ALA A 470 -5.42 26.22 -33.77
N LYS A 471 -5.46 25.66 -32.55
CA LYS A 471 -5.43 24.20 -32.32
C LYS A 471 -6.83 23.57 -32.26
N ASN A 472 -7.90 24.36 -32.21
CA ASN A 472 -9.28 23.93 -32.05
C ASN A 472 -9.51 23.03 -30.82
N GLN A 473 -8.80 23.32 -29.72
CA GLN A 473 -8.79 22.54 -28.48
C GLN A 473 -8.57 23.45 -27.26
N PHE A 474 -8.86 22.95 -26.06
CA PHE A 474 -8.47 23.63 -24.82
C PHE A 474 -7.03 23.30 -24.43
N VAL A 475 -6.25 24.33 -24.09
CA VAL A 475 -4.84 24.22 -23.65
C VAL A 475 -4.69 24.73 -22.22
N ARG A 476 -3.80 24.11 -21.44
CA ARG A 476 -3.44 24.61 -20.10
C ARG A 476 -2.71 25.95 -20.26
N ILE A 477 -3.16 26.98 -19.54
CA ILE A 477 -2.48 28.28 -19.49
C ILE A 477 -1.63 28.41 -18.22
N GLN A 478 -0.61 29.26 -18.27
CA GLN A 478 0.17 29.62 -17.09
C GLN A 478 -0.68 30.44 -16.12
N ILE A 479 -0.59 30.12 -14.83
CA ILE A 479 -1.25 30.85 -13.74
C ILE A 479 -0.22 31.44 -12.78
N THR A 480 -0.58 32.47 -12.04
CA THR A 480 0.29 33.03 -11.00
C THR A 480 0.34 32.09 -9.79
N PRO A 481 1.55 31.70 -9.30
CA PRO A 481 1.70 30.93 -8.08
C PRO A 481 1.02 31.56 -6.86
N THR A 482 0.56 30.70 -5.95
CA THR A 482 -0.16 31.10 -4.73
C THR A 482 0.39 30.34 -3.52
N ALA A 483 0.33 30.93 -2.33
CA ALA A 483 1.04 30.42 -1.16
C ALA A 483 0.52 29.05 -0.68
N ASP A 484 -0.73 28.67 -1.02
CA ASP A 484 -1.30 27.36 -0.72
C ASP A 484 -0.68 26.21 -1.53
N GLN A 485 0.23 26.50 -2.46
CA GLN A 485 0.96 25.51 -3.30
C GLN A 485 2.30 25.09 -2.70
N PHE A 486 2.71 25.65 -1.55
CA PHE A 486 3.97 25.35 -0.88
C PHE A 486 3.74 24.66 0.47
N ASP A 487 4.67 23.79 0.85
CA ASP A 487 4.80 23.27 2.21
C ASP A 487 5.93 24.01 2.93
N TYR A 488 5.68 24.36 4.20
CA TYR A 488 6.69 24.88 5.11
C TYR A 488 6.77 24.00 6.35
N THR A 489 7.92 23.34 6.57
CA THR A 489 7.99 22.15 7.44
C THR A 489 8.65 22.37 8.81
N GLN A 490 9.46 23.42 8.99
CA GLN A 490 10.15 23.68 10.26
C GLN A 490 10.00 25.15 10.71
N PRO A 491 9.01 25.48 11.55
CA PRO A 491 8.77 26.85 12.04
C PRO A 491 9.61 27.23 13.28
N ASN A 492 10.36 26.31 13.87
CA ASN A 492 11.10 26.54 15.12
C ASN A 492 12.59 26.22 14.98
N PHE A 493 13.41 27.16 15.45
CA PHE A 493 14.86 27.10 15.50
C PHE A 493 15.34 27.52 16.89
N THR A 494 16.59 27.23 17.22
CA THR A 494 17.25 27.73 18.44
C THR A 494 18.47 28.56 18.04
N TYR A 495 18.71 29.64 18.77
CA TYR A 495 19.84 30.53 18.54
C TYR A 495 21.19 29.81 18.58
N THR A 496 22.07 30.19 17.65
CA THR A 496 23.45 29.71 17.50
C THR A 496 24.31 30.88 17.05
N LYS A 497 25.41 31.16 17.76
CA LYS A 497 26.15 32.44 17.69
C LYS A 497 26.59 32.82 16.28
N ASP A 498 27.07 31.84 15.51
CA ASP A 498 27.74 32.04 14.21
C ASP A 498 27.00 31.39 13.03
N THR A 499 25.72 31.04 13.19
CA THR A 499 24.95 30.36 12.13
C THR A 499 23.62 31.06 11.87
N HIS A 500 23.47 31.59 10.65
CA HIS A 500 22.22 32.18 10.17
C HIS A 500 21.15 31.10 9.98
N VAL A 501 19.89 31.42 10.30
CA VAL A 501 18.77 30.52 10.01
C VAL A 501 18.35 30.71 8.55
N ASP A 502 18.86 29.83 7.68
CA ASP A 502 18.39 29.68 6.31
C ASP A 502 17.18 28.73 6.26
N ILE A 503 15.98 29.30 6.04
CA ILE A 503 14.75 28.50 5.97
C ILE A 503 14.47 27.93 4.57
N SER A 504 15.26 28.28 3.54
CA SER A 504 14.96 27.95 2.14
C SER A 504 14.82 26.44 1.91
N LYS A 505 15.56 25.63 2.67
CA LYS A 505 15.55 24.16 2.64
C LYS A 505 14.26 23.53 3.19
N TYR A 506 13.47 24.28 3.97
CA TYR A 506 12.21 23.83 4.58
C TYR A 506 10.98 24.34 3.84
N ILE A 507 11.17 25.13 2.78
CA ILE A 507 10.12 25.59 1.88
C ILE A 507 10.23 24.78 0.59
N LYS A 508 9.19 24.02 0.26
CA LYS A 508 9.11 23.28 -1.01
C LYS A 508 7.76 23.49 -1.68
N TRP A 509 7.71 23.28 -2.99
CA TRP A 509 6.44 23.03 -3.66
C TRP A 509 5.81 21.74 -3.12
N LYS A 510 4.48 21.69 -3.06
CA LYS A 510 3.75 20.47 -2.73
C LYS A 510 3.94 19.42 -3.82
N ASP A 511 4.01 18.16 -3.40
CA ASP A 511 4.39 17.04 -4.27
C ASP A 511 3.37 16.78 -5.42
N ASP A 512 2.16 17.35 -5.34
CA ASP A 512 1.13 17.30 -6.38
C ASP A 512 1.15 18.47 -7.38
N VAL A 513 1.94 19.51 -7.13
CA VAL A 513 2.10 20.67 -8.02
C VAL A 513 3.19 20.37 -9.04
N THR A 514 2.92 20.55 -10.33
CA THR A 514 3.81 20.13 -11.43
C THR A 514 4.07 21.26 -12.43
N GLY A 515 5.20 21.22 -13.16
CA GLY A 515 5.57 22.24 -14.15
C GLY A 515 5.80 23.63 -13.55
N HIS A 516 6.24 23.67 -12.29
CA HIS A 516 6.49 24.89 -11.53
C HIS A 516 7.93 25.41 -11.73
N GLY A 517 8.13 26.70 -11.50
CA GLY A 517 9.45 27.30 -11.47
C GLY A 517 10.25 26.96 -10.21
N LYS A 518 11.52 27.38 -10.17
CA LYS A 518 12.37 27.27 -8.98
C LYS A 518 12.14 28.47 -8.06
N ILE A 519 12.14 28.22 -6.75
CA ILE A 519 12.29 29.27 -5.74
C ILE A 519 13.69 29.86 -5.91
N THR A 520 13.78 31.17 -6.15
CA THR A 520 15.06 31.85 -6.41
C THR A 520 15.56 32.66 -5.22
N LYS A 521 14.65 33.10 -4.35
CA LYS A 521 14.99 33.94 -3.21
C LYS A 521 13.98 33.79 -2.08
N VAL A 522 14.49 33.88 -0.84
CA VAL A 522 13.69 34.04 0.37
C VAL A 522 14.06 35.40 0.97
N THR A 523 13.06 36.26 1.20
CA THR A 523 13.24 37.59 1.80
C THR A 523 12.65 37.60 3.21
N TYR A 524 13.45 37.97 4.20
CA TYR A 524 13.13 37.87 5.62
C TYR A 524 12.68 39.22 6.22
N PHE A 525 11.76 39.18 7.18
CA PHE A 525 11.24 40.35 7.90
C PHE A 525 11.12 40.01 9.39
N LYS A 526 11.46 40.95 10.29
CA LYS A 526 11.19 40.79 11.73
C LYS A 526 9.70 41.02 11.99
N LYS A 527 9.04 40.18 12.79
CA LYS A 527 7.58 40.24 12.98
C LYS A 527 7.15 41.60 13.53
N GLY A 528 6.30 42.30 12.76
CA GLY A 528 5.84 43.67 13.05
C GLY A 528 6.60 44.77 12.31
N ASP A 529 7.76 44.46 11.72
CA ASP A 529 8.50 45.36 10.82
C ASP A 529 8.07 45.12 9.35
N LYS A 530 8.23 46.16 8.52
CA LYS A 530 8.00 46.13 7.07
C LYS A 530 9.29 46.22 6.26
N THR A 531 10.41 46.59 6.88
CA THR A 531 11.72 46.60 6.22
C THR A 531 12.26 45.17 6.06
N PRO A 532 12.71 44.74 4.87
CA PRO A 532 13.38 43.46 4.72
C PRO A 532 14.75 43.49 5.38
N LEU A 533 15.15 42.36 5.96
CA LEU A 533 16.51 42.14 6.44
C LEU A 533 17.48 42.02 5.26
N ALA A 534 18.71 42.50 5.43
CA ALA A 534 19.76 42.39 4.40
C ALA A 534 20.20 40.94 4.20
N ASP A 535 20.35 40.20 5.31
CA ASP A 535 20.74 38.80 5.38
C ASP A 535 19.70 37.96 6.13
N SER A 536 19.84 36.63 6.14
CA SER A 536 19.02 35.74 6.95
C SER A 536 19.20 36.02 8.46
N PRO A 537 18.15 35.91 9.28
CA PRO A 537 18.21 36.30 10.69
C PRO A 537 19.10 35.38 11.53
N THR A 538 19.84 36.01 12.44
CA THR A 538 20.70 35.36 13.44
C THR A 538 20.11 35.44 14.85
N ASP A 539 19.55 36.59 15.25
CA ASP A 539 19.08 36.85 16.62
C ASP A 539 17.77 36.13 17.00
N ALA A 540 17.64 35.83 18.29
CA ALA A 540 16.42 35.27 18.86
C ALA A 540 15.22 36.23 18.69
N GLY A 541 14.09 35.71 18.22
CA GLY A 541 12.92 36.50 17.88
C GLY A 541 11.95 35.76 16.96
N THR A 542 10.95 36.49 16.49
CA THR A 542 9.94 35.98 15.56
C THR A 542 10.04 36.71 14.24
N TYR A 543 9.96 35.97 13.14
CA TYR A 543 10.21 36.43 11.78
C TYR A 543 9.11 35.93 10.84
N THR A 544 8.86 36.70 9.79
CA THR A 544 7.99 36.33 8.67
C THR A 544 8.80 36.41 7.37
N PHE A 545 8.40 35.67 6.34
CA PHE A 545 9.16 35.63 5.08
C PHE A 545 8.28 35.77 3.85
N LYS A 546 8.93 36.07 2.73
CA LYS A 546 8.37 36.02 1.38
C LYS A 546 9.29 35.24 0.46
N ILE A 547 8.74 34.66 -0.60
CA ILE A 547 9.53 33.96 -1.62
C ILE A 547 9.31 34.55 -3.01
N ASP A 548 10.37 34.53 -3.81
CA ASP A 548 10.36 34.88 -5.23
C ASP A 548 10.56 33.58 -6.03
N VAL A 549 9.84 33.43 -7.15
CA VAL A 549 9.81 32.21 -7.97
C VAL A 549 9.95 32.57 -9.44
N ASN A 550 10.86 31.89 -10.13
CA ASN A 550 10.99 31.98 -11.58
C ASN A 550 9.77 31.39 -12.32
N GLU A 551 9.69 31.67 -13.61
CA GLU A 551 8.73 31.04 -14.52
C GLU A 551 8.96 29.52 -14.61
N GLY A 552 7.89 28.78 -14.84
CA GLY A 552 7.89 27.36 -15.20
C GLY A 552 6.83 27.05 -16.26
N ASP A 553 6.79 25.81 -16.73
CA ASP A 553 5.93 25.35 -17.83
C ASP A 553 4.45 25.75 -17.68
N TYR A 554 3.94 25.79 -16.45
CA TYR A 554 2.54 26.07 -16.13
C TYR A 554 2.33 27.23 -15.14
N TYR A 555 3.39 27.96 -14.79
CA TYR A 555 3.35 28.99 -13.76
C TYR A 555 4.15 30.21 -14.17
N ASN A 556 3.54 31.39 -14.05
CA ASN A 556 4.21 32.66 -14.28
C ASN A 556 5.30 32.88 -13.22
N SER A 557 6.35 33.64 -13.55
CA SER A 557 7.24 34.22 -12.55
C SER A 557 6.46 35.16 -11.63
N VAL A 558 6.81 35.16 -10.34
CA VAL A 558 6.18 36.05 -9.35
C VAL A 558 7.13 36.30 -8.19
N ASP A 559 7.21 37.57 -7.79
CA ASP A 559 7.97 38.03 -6.64
C ASP A 559 7.06 38.22 -5.43
N SER A 560 7.62 38.11 -4.23
CA SER A 560 6.97 38.47 -2.96
C SER A 560 5.70 37.67 -2.62
N ILE A 561 5.65 36.38 -2.96
CA ILE A 561 4.61 35.46 -2.44
C ILE A 561 4.69 35.44 -0.90
N SER A 562 3.54 35.49 -0.23
CA SER A 562 3.45 35.46 1.24
C SER A 562 2.15 34.82 1.73
N ALA A 563 2.17 34.12 2.86
CA ALA A 563 0.98 33.67 3.58
C ALA A 563 0.92 34.29 5.00
N PRO A 564 -0.28 34.49 5.59
CA PRO A 564 -0.43 34.91 6.98
C PRO A 564 0.25 33.98 8.01
N GLU A 565 0.33 32.69 7.69
CA GLU A 565 0.92 31.63 8.52
C GLU A 565 2.42 31.40 8.31
N TRP A 566 3.07 32.13 7.39
CA TRP A 566 4.51 32.02 7.11
C TRP A 566 5.34 32.77 8.14
N GLU A 567 5.39 32.20 9.34
CA GLU A 567 6.07 32.69 10.52
C GLU A 567 7.03 31.65 11.10
N PHE A 568 8.18 32.09 11.60
CA PHE A 568 9.11 31.23 12.31
C PHE A 568 9.74 31.91 13.52
N VAL A 569 10.19 31.09 14.47
CA VAL A 569 10.72 31.52 15.76
C VAL A 569 12.15 31.01 15.93
N ILE A 570 13.08 31.94 16.17
CA ILE A 570 14.41 31.63 16.69
C ILE A 570 14.32 31.76 18.22
N SER A 571 14.27 30.61 18.89
CA SER A 571 14.21 30.54 20.35
C SER A 571 15.56 30.88 20.98
N LYS A 572 15.53 31.46 22.18
CA LYS A 572 16.75 31.71 22.95
C LYS A 572 17.46 30.41 23.31
N ALA A 573 18.77 30.37 23.16
CA ALA A 573 19.58 29.25 23.61
C ALA A 573 19.62 29.19 25.15
N GLN A 574 19.80 27.98 25.70
CA GLN A 574 19.84 27.78 27.15
C GLN A 574 21.02 28.52 27.80
N ALA A 575 22.18 28.52 27.14
CA ALA A 575 23.40 29.18 27.58
C ALA A 575 24.35 29.42 26.38
N PRO A 576 25.36 30.31 26.51
CA PRO A 576 26.50 30.35 25.59
C PRO A 576 27.21 29.00 25.51
N SER A 577 27.77 28.68 24.34
CA SER A 577 28.56 27.46 24.12
C SER A 577 29.81 27.40 25.02
N ASN A 578 30.44 28.55 25.27
CA ASN A 578 31.57 28.71 26.18
C ASN A 578 31.17 28.82 27.68
N LYS A 579 29.96 28.42 28.07
CA LYS A 579 29.55 28.44 29.47
C LYS A 579 30.45 27.52 30.30
N PRO A 580 31.11 28.01 31.37
CA PRO A 580 31.95 27.18 32.22
C PRO A 580 31.18 26.00 32.84
N THR A 581 31.69 24.79 32.64
CA THR A 581 31.12 23.54 33.17
C THR A 581 31.77 23.11 34.49
N ILE A 582 33.06 23.40 34.69
CA ILE A 582 33.79 23.12 35.93
C ILE A 582 33.57 24.27 36.91
N THR A 583 32.62 24.10 37.83
CA THR A 583 32.25 25.12 38.82
C THR A 583 33.03 25.03 40.14
N THR A 584 33.91 24.04 40.31
CA THR A 584 34.75 23.91 41.53
C THR A 584 36.21 24.17 41.17
N ILE A 585 36.79 25.24 41.74
CA ILE A 585 38.15 25.70 41.42
C ILE A 585 39.03 25.61 42.69
N PRO A 586 39.96 24.63 42.75
CA PRO A 586 41.07 24.70 43.70
C PRO A 586 42.05 25.78 43.25
N VAL A 587 42.41 26.72 44.13
CA VAL A 587 43.33 27.82 43.82
C VAL A 587 44.60 27.77 44.66
N SER A 588 45.69 28.26 44.07
CA SER A 588 46.99 28.29 44.73
C SER A 588 46.96 29.10 46.02
N TRP A 589 47.85 28.75 46.95
CA TRP A 589 48.03 29.43 48.23
C TRP A 589 48.33 30.94 48.09
N SER A 590 48.75 31.40 46.90
CA SER A 590 49.00 32.81 46.55
C SER A 590 47.74 33.66 46.32
N CYS A 591 46.60 33.05 45.93
CA CYS A 591 45.34 33.76 45.70
C CYS A 591 44.67 34.11 47.04
N LYS A 592 44.55 35.40 47.39
CA LYS A 592 44.05 35.85 48.70
C LYS A 592 42.59 36.29 48.66
N LYS A 593 42.05 36.65 47.50
CA LYS A 593 40.65 37.02 47.25
C LYS A 593 40.19 36.52 45.89
N VAL A 594 38.87 36.50 45.65
CA VAL A 594 38.26 36.07 44.37
C VAL A 594 38.83 36.84 43.17
N GLY A 595 39.07 38.15 43.30
CA GLY A 595 39.69 38.95 42.24
C GLY A 595 41.14 38.58 41.87
N ASP A 596 41.81 37.74 42.66
CA ASP A 596 43.14 37.19 42.33
C ASP A 596 43.02 35.93 41.45
N VAL A 597 41.83 35.35 41.34
CA VAL A 597 41.52 34.11 40.61
C VAL A 597 41.27 34.44 39.14
N LYS A 598 42.30 34.24 38.30
CA LYS A 598 42.35 34.62 36.88
C LYS A 598 42.41 33.41 35.95
N ASN A 599 42.06 33.63 34.68
CA ASN A 599 42.10 32.62 33.60
C ASN A 599 41.17 31.42 33.84
N CYS A 600 40.01 31.65 34.45
CA CYS A 600 39.05 30.59 34.82
C CYS A 600 37.87 30.43 33.85
N PHE A 601 37.72 31.36 32.91
CA PHE A 601 36.70 31.41 31.87
C PHE A 601 37.14 32.40 30.79
N GLU A 602 36.52 32.34 29.61
CA GLU A 602 36.82 33.20 28.44
C GLU A 602 36.42 34.67 28.66
N ASP A 603 36.95 35.58 27.84
CA ASP A 603 36.84 37.05 27.98
C ASP A 603 35.39 37.60 28.00
N ASP A 604 34.44 36.88 27.39
CA ASP A 604 33.00 37.20 27.43
C ASP A 604 32.38 36.98 28.83
N TRP A 605 33.03 36.21 29.71
CA TRP A 605 32.62 35.97 31.09
C TRP A 605 33.47 36.78 32.06
N LYS A 606 32.83 37.36 33.09
CA LYS A 606 33.52 38.17 34.12
C LYS A 606 32.98 37.86 35.51
N TRP A 607 33.83 37.89 36.54
CA TRP A 607 33.36 37.84 37.93
C TRP A 607 32.36 38.98 38.18
N ASN A 608 31.28 38.69 38.91
CA ASN A 608 30.34 39.71 39.37
C ASN A 608 31.09 40.69 40.30
N ASP A 609 30.95 42.00 40.05
CA ASP A 609 31.68 43.06 40.76
C ASP A 609 31.54 42.97 42.28
N SER A 610 30.40 42.48 42.78
CA SER A 610 30.16 42.27 44.22
C SER A 610 31.04 41.18 44.84
N ASP A 611 31.44 40.18 44.05
CA ASP A 611 32.15 38.99 44.54
C ASP A 611 33.68 39.13 44.47
N ILE A 612 34.21 40.02 43.61
CA ILE A 612 35.65 40.24 43.38
C ILE A 612 36.44 40.52 44.68
N SER A 613 35.79 41.14 45.66
CA SER A 613 36.41 41.54 46.94
C SER A 613 36.43 40.45 48.02
N LYS A 614 35.71 39.34 47.84
CA LYS A 614 35.62 38.25 48.83
C LYS A 614 36.99 37.62 49.09
N GLU A 615 37.39 37.53 50.36
CA GLU A 615 38.64 36.87 50.77
C GLU A 615 38.56 35.34 50.62
N LEU A 616 39.72 34.70 50.44
CA LEU A 616 39.88 33.25 50.31
C LEU A 616 40.76 32.71 51.45
N PRO A 617 40.17 32.22 52.56
CA PRO A 617 40.91 31.57 53.63
C PRO A 617 41.45 30.20 53.20
N VAL A 618 42.59 29.78 53.76
CA VAL A 618 43.21 28.49 53.45
C VAL A 618 42.32 27.33 53.93
N GLY A 619 41.93 26.45 53.02
CA GLY A 619 41.12 25.26 53.30
C GLY A 619 39.61 25.51 53.48
N VAL A 620 39.11 26.71 53.18
CA VAL A 620 37.68 27.06 53.26
C VAL A 620 37.10 27.24 51.85
N GLU A 621 35.90 26.69 51.61
CA GLU A 621 35.16 26.85 50.36
C GLU A 621 34.37 28.17 50.36
N ILE A 622 34.50 28.97 49.30
CA ILE A 622 33.84 30.28 49.14
C ILE A 622 33.09 30.33 47.79
N SER A 623 31.82 30.75 47.82
CA SER A 623 31.00 30.95 46.60
C SER A 623 31.23 32.31 45.92
N ALA A 624 31.40 32.31 44.60
CA ALA A 624 31.49 33.51 43.75
C ALA A 624 30.80 33.30 42.39
N THR A 625 30.21 34.34 41.82
CA THR A 625 29.40 34.28 40.59
C THR A 625 30.13 34.92 39.42
N ALA A 626 30.16 34.25 38.26
CA ALA A 626 30.53 34.87 36.99
C ALA A 626 29.29 35.21 36.15
N VAL A 627 29.35 36.27 35.36
CA VAL A 627 28.28 36.79 34.50
C VAL A 627 28.78 36.91 33.06
N TYR A 628 27.94 36.50 32.10
CA TYR A 628 28.19 36.63 30.67
C TYR A 628 27.83 38.03 30.16
N ASN A 629 28.80 38.69 29.54
CA ASN A 629 28.73 40.07 29.05
C ASN A 629 29.01 40.20 27.54
N GLY A 630 28.92 39.11 26.78
CA GLY A 630 28.99 39.15 25.30
C GLY A 630 27.87 39.99 24.69
N ALA A 631 28.11 40.57 23.51
CA ALA A 631 27.14 41.44 22.83
C ALA A 631 25.82 40.71 22.47
N ASP A 632 25.91 39.40 22.27
CA ASP A 632 24.83 38.44 22.03
C ASP A 632 24.09 38.00 23.29
N ALA A 633 24.42 38.53 24.48
CA ALA A 633 23.80 38.16 25.76
C ALA A 633 22.27 38.25 25.76
N GLY A 634 21.65 39.04 24.87
CA GLY A 634 20.19 39.07 24.68
C GLY A 634 19.57 37.73 24.26
N ASN A 635 20.32 36.88 23.57
CA ASN A 635 19.87 35.64 22.93
C ASN A 635 19.91 34.40 23.83
N TYR A 636 20.39 34.52 25.07
CA TYR A 636 20.49 33.41 26.03
C TYR A 636 19.54 33.55 27.23
N LEU A 637 19.14 32.41 27.79
CA LEU A 637 18.36 32.34 29.04
C LEU A 637 19.28 32.44 30.28
N ASN A 638 20.27 31.55 30.40
CA ASN A 638 21.18 31.52 31.55
C ASN A 638 22.46 32.31 31.24
N LYS A 639 22.71 33.37 32.02
CA LYS A 639 23.83 34.31 31.83
C LYS A 639 24.77 34.39 33.03
N PHE A 640 24.64 33.47 33.98
CA PHE A 640 25.43 33.45 35.20
C PHE A 640 25.81 32.01 35.58
N VAL A 641 26.94 31.87 36.27
CA VAL A 641 27.47 30.61 36.81
C VAL A 641 28.02 30.87 38.20
N GLU A 642 27.60 30.07 39.19
CA GLU A 642 28.20 30.07 40.52
C GLU A 642 29.39 29.10 40.58
N PHE A 643 30.47 29.54 41.21
CA PHE A 643 31.70 28.80 41.44
C PHE A 643 31.98 28.62 42.93
N LYS A 644 32.54 27.46 43.29
CA LYS A 644 33.07 27.10 44.60
C LYS A 644 34.59 27.15 44.56
N ILE A 645 35.19 28.07 45.31
CA ILE A 645 36.65 28.31 45.29
C ILE A 645 37.25 27.85 46.62
N THR A 646 38.30 27.02 46.58
CA THR A 646 39.02 26.54 47.78
C THR A 646 40.52 26.77 47.65
N ARG A 647 41.14 27.40 48.65
CA ARG A 647 42.57 27.78 48.63
C ARG A 647 43.46 26.76 49.34
N SER A 648 44.53 26.31 48.67
CA SER A 648 45.50 25.34 49.21
C SER A 648 46.46 25.91 50.27
N LYS A 649 47.07 25.00 51.06
CA LYS A 649 48.20 25.32 51.96
C LYS A 649 49.48 25.57 51.16
N CYS A 650 50.43 26.34 51.71
CA CYS A 650 51.75 26.53 51.09
C CYS A 650 52.49 25.18 51.03
N GLN A 651 53.13 24.89 49.89
CA GLN A 651 53.79 23.60 49.62
C GLN A 651 55.33 23.70 49.56
N HIS A 652 55.90 24.84 49.97
CA HIS A 652 57.34 25.12 49.98
C HIS A 652 58.03 25.04 48.60
N GLU A 653 57.27 25.14 47.50
CA GLU A 653 57.77 24.94 46.13
C GLU A 653 58.81 25.96 45.68
N HIS A 654 58.71 27.24 46.08
CA HIS A 654 59.78 28.18 45.76
C HIS A 654 60.95 27.93 46.69
N THR A 655 61.91 27.17 46.19
CA THR A 655 63.23 27.01 46.80
C THR A 655 64.27 27.66 45.92
N ALA A 656 65.03 28.62 46.44
CA ALA A 656 66.16 29.18 45.73
C ALA A 656 67.42 28.36 45.99
N GLY A 657 68.24 28.26 44.93
CA GLY A 657 69.61 27.78 45.03
C GLY A 657 70.55 28.91 45.46
N ARG A 658 71.61 28.60 46.21
CA ARG A 658 72.83 29.41 46.30
C ARG A 658 74.02 28.63 45.75
N TYR A 659 74.97 29.36 45.18
CA TYR A 659 76.23 28.83 44.64
C TYR A 659 76.08 27.84 43.45
N TYR A 660 75.04 28.00 42.64
CA TYR A 660 74.82 27.25 41.38
C TYR A 660 75.64 27.80 40.20
N SER A 661 76.09 26.91 39.30
CA SER A 661 76.58 27.27 37.95
C SER A 661 76.12 26.24 36.89
N SER A 662 75.49 26.69 35.81
CA SER A 662 74.86 25.77 34.84
C SER A 662 75.83 25.17 33.82
N PRO A 663 75.73 23.86 33.51
CA PRO A 663 76.22 23.32 32.25
C PRO A 663 75.48 23.93 31.06
N SER A 664 76.14 24.01 29.91
CA SER A 664 75.54 24.38 28.62
C SER A 664 75.34 23.12 27.74
N CYS A 665 74.84 23.30 26.52
CA CYS A 665 74.78 22.21 25.53
C CYS A 665 76.18 21.62 25.19
N THR A 666 77.27 22.33 25.51
CA THR A 666 78.66 22.00 25.15
C THR A 666 79.69 22.19 26.28
N SER A 667 79.29 22.46 27.53
CA SER A 667 80.21 22.70 28.68
C SER A 667 79.58 22.32 30.04
N SER A 668 80.39 22.00 31.05
CA SER A 668 79.98 21.46 32.37
C SER A 668 79.78 22.53 33.48
N GLY A 669 79.12 22.20 34.59
CA GLY A 669 78.74 23.11 35.71
C GLY A 669 78.61 22.45 37.10
N TYR A 670 77.96 23.10 38.09
CA TYR A 670 77.83 22.69 39.50
C TYR A 670 76.44 23.04 40.12
N SER A 671 75.86 22.14 40.93
CA SER A 671 74.41 22.15 41.28
C SER A 671 73.95 23.03 42.46
N GLY A 672 74.83 23.46 43.36
CA GLY A 672 74.47 24.42 44.44
C GLY A 672 73.51 23.89 45.54
N ASP A 673 73.26 24.74 46.54
CA ASP A 673 72.56 24.40 47.79
C ASP A 673 71.14 25.01 47.84
N THR A 674 70.15 24.34 48.45
CA THR A 674 68.71 24.63 48.31
C THR A 674 68.03 25.11 49.61
N TYR A 675 67.23 26.18 49.54
CA TYR A 675 66.43 26.72 50.67
C TYR A 675 65.10 27.35 50.19
N CYS A 676 64.01 27.22 50.94
CA CYS A 676 62.69 27.78 50.60
C CYS A 676 62.66 29.32 50.73
N THR A 677 62.22 30.05 49.71
CA THR A 677 62.10 31.52 49.71
C THR A 677 60.74 32.07 50.11
N ASP A 678 59.68 31.24 50.10
CA ASP A 678 58.35 31.68 50.58
C ASP A 678 58.27 31.74 52.11
N CYS A 679 59.08 30.93 52.80
CA CYS A 679 59.12 30.84 54.27
C CYS A 679 60.53 30.87 54.89
N ASN A 680 61.60 30.96 54.09
CA ASN A 680 62.99 31.18 54.50
C ASN A 680 63.72 30.03 55.24
N GLU A 681 63.36 28.76 54.97
CA GLU A 681 63.93 27.56 55.64
C GLU A 681 64.89 26.75 54.72
N THR A 682 66.02 26.26 55.22
CA THR A 682 67.08 25.59 54.41
C THR A 682 66.85 24.07 54.29
N LEU A 683 67.09 23.50 53.10
CA LEU A 683 66.62 22.15 52.73
C LEU A 683 67.72 21.15 52.27
N SER A 684 68.79 21.54 51.55
CA SER A 684 69.83 20.61 51.02
C SER A 684 71.14 21.27 50.52
N TYR A 685 72.21 20.50 50.22
CA TYR A 685 73.53 20.92 49.68
C TYR A 685 73.93 20.17 48.37
N GLY A 686 74.82 20.72 47.51
CA GLY A 686 75.05 20.25 46.11
C GLY A 686 76.47 19.79 45.61
N TYR A 687 76.53 19.32 44.34
CA TYR A 687 77.66 18.65 43.65
C TYR A 687 77.81 18.97 42.10
N THR A 688 78.85 18.47 41.42
CA THR A 688 79.23 18.83 40.01
C THR A 688 78.44 18.09 38.89
N ILE A 689 78.22 18.73 37.71
CA ILE A 689 77.36 18.27 36.60
C ILE A 689 78.04 18.42 35.20
N SER A 690 77.79 17.49 34.27
CA SER A 690 78.31 17.51 32.87
C SER A 690 77.41 18.22 31.83
N ALA A 691 77.93 18.49 30.63
CA ALA A 691 77.24 19.15 29.51
C ALA A 691 76.04 18.36 28.92
N TYR A 692 75.06 19.06 28.31
CA TYR A 692 73.70 18.52 28.09
C TYR A 692 73.30 18.03 26.68
N GLY A 693 73.94 18.45 25.58
CA GLY A 693 73.47 18.13 24.22
C GLY A 693 72.13 18.79 23.81
N HIS A 694 71.57 18.39 22.66
CA HIS A 694 70.33 18.96 22.09
C HIS A 694 69.11 18.04 22.28
N ASP A 695 67.93 18.64 22.48
CA ASP A 695 66.66 17.99 22.83
C ASP A 695 65.50 18.73 22.13
N TYR A 696 64.87 18.09 21.15
CA TYR A 696 63.89 18.70 20.24
C TYR A 696 62.43 18.47 20.68
N ASP A 697 61.53 19.32 20.20
CA ASP A 697 60.08 19.13 20.34
C ASP A 697 59.53 18.05 19.39
N ASN A 698 58.23 17.82 19.45
CA ASN A 698 57.57 16.75 18.71
C ASN A 698 57.36 17.11 17.22
N GLY A 699 57.84 18.26 16.77
CA GLY A 699 57.57 18.82 15.45
C GLY A 699 56.23 19.55 15.37
N VAL A 700 56.19 20.61 14.57
CA VAL A 700 54.97 21.35 14.22
C VAL A 700 54.83 21.37 12.70
N ILE A 701 53.65 20.99 12.18
CA ILE A 701 53.34 21.11 10.75
C ILE A 701 53.24 22.59 10.42
N THR A 702 54.12 23.06 9.53
CA THR A 702 54.23 24.46 9.12
C THR A 702 53.67 24.73 7.71
N THR A 703 53.43 23.67 6.93
CA THR A 703 52.70 23.69 5.65
C THR A 703 51.89 22.39 5.51
N GLU A 704 50.60 22.47 5.19
CA GLU A 704 49.76 21.29 4.93
C GLU A 704 49.99 20.69 3.52
N PRO A 705 49.97 19.36 3.36
CA PRO A 705 50.12 18.70 2.06
C PRO A 705 48.83 18.71 1.24
N THR A 706 48.96 18.74 -0.09
CA THR A 706 47.83 18.63 -1.04
C THR A 706 48.06 17.48 -2.04
N THR A 707 47.15 17.29 -3.00
CA THR A 707 47.38 16.37 -4.13
C THR A 707 48.49 16.86 -5.08
N GLU A 708 48.81 18.16 -5.05
CA GLU A 708 49.74 18.83 -5.97
C GLU A 708 51.05 19.30 -5.28
N THR A 709 51.10 19.41 -3.95
CA THR A 709 52.23 20.01 -3.21
C THR A 709 52.55 19.30 -1.89
N ASP A 710 53.83 19.19 -1.55
CA ASP A 710 54.29 18.63 -0.26
C ASP A 710 54.00 19.56 0.92
N GLY A 711 53.71 18.98 2.09
CA GLY A 711 53.70 19.70 3.37
C GLY A 711 55.08 19.77 4.05
N ILE A 712 55.23 20.49 5.17
CA ILE A 712 56.51 20.64 5.92
C ILE A 712 56.26 20.50 7.43
N ILE A 713 57.20 19.86 8.14
CA ILE A 713 57.26 19.78 9.61
C ILE A 713 58.59 20.32 10.15
N THR A 714 58.51 21.16 11.19
CA THR A 714 59.65 21.84 11.82
C THR A 714 59.83 21.39 13.27
N TYR A 715 61.02 20.90 13.63
CA TYR A 715 61.41 20.50 14.97
C TYR A 715 62.28 21.58 15.63
N THR A 716 61.94 22.02 16.85
CA THR A 716 62.71 23.04 17.58
C THR A 716 63.34 22.46 18.84
N CYS A 717 64.65 22.66 19.02
CA CYS A 717 65.37 22.31 20.24
C CYS A 717 64.79 23.10 21.42
N LYS A 718 64.08 22.42 22.32
CA LYS A 718 63.38 23.00 23.48
C LYS A 718 64.33 23.82 24.36
N ARG A 719 65.61 23.44 24.39
CA ARG A 719 66.64 24.00 25.30
C ARG A 719 67.43 25.17 24.71
N CYS A 720 67.80 25.12 23.43
CA CYS A 720 68.64 26.15 22.80
C CYS A 720 68.07 26.77 21.51
N ARG A 721 66.80 26.48 21.18
CA ARG A 721 66.05 27.02 20.03
C ARG A 721 66.64 26.78 18.64
N HIS A 722 67.65 25.91 18.52
CA HIS A 722 68.13 25.40 17.23
C HIS A 722 67.02 24.61 16.52
N GLN A 723 66.81 24.83 15.21
CA GLN A 723 65.70 24.24 14.45
C GLN A 723 66.19 23.29 13.35
N ASP A 724 65.44 22.22 13.10
CA ASP A 724 65.63 21.23 12.04
C ASP A 724 64.30 20.99 11.30
N THR A 725 64.30 20.83 9.98
CA THR A 725 63.08 20.84 9.14
C THR A 725 63.04 19.67 8.15
N LYS A 726 61.87 19.04 7.99
CA LYS A 726 61.65 17.89 7.11
C LYS A 726 60.34 18.01 6.30
N ASN A 727 60.31 17.36 5.13
CA ASN A 727 59.25 17.48 4.12
C ASN A 727 58.23 16.32 4.22
N LEU A 728 56.95 16.53 3.90
CA LEU A 728 55.83 15.60 4.21
C LEU A 728 55.16 14.89 3.01
N GLY A 729 55.40 15.27 1.75
CA GLY A 729 54.85 14.59 0.56
C GLY A 729 53.37 14.89 0.24
N LYS A 730 52.82 14.26 -0.83
CA LYS A 730 51.48 14.54 -1.42
C LYS A 730 50.42 13.45 -1.16
N LEU A 731 49.15 13.77 -1.46
CA LEU A 731 47.96 12.90 -1.28
C LEU A 731 47.40 12.32 -2.61
N GLY A 732 46.81 11.12 -2.57
CA GLY A 732 45.88 10.63 -3.62
C GLY A 732 46.36 9.54 -4.61
N ASP A 733 46.85 8.39 -4.11
CA ASP A 733 47.50 7.32 -4.91
C ASP A 733 46.78 5.94 -4.90
N GLY A 734 45.78 5.72 -4.05
CA GLY A 734 45.04 4.45 -3.99
C GLY A 734 45.67 3.35 -3.11
N GLU A 735 46.72 3.68 -2.35
CA GLU A 735 47.33 2.77 -1.38
C GLU A 735 46.78 2.96 0.04
N PRO A 736 46.53 1.86 0.80
CA PRO A 736 46.02 1.95 2.17
C PRO A 736 47.07 2.56 3.10
N TYR A 737 46.63 3.21 4.17
CA TYR A 737 47.52 3.89 5.12
C TYR A 737 47.05 3.81 6.56
N ILE A 738 47.98 3.95 7.51
CA ILE A 738 47.69 3.86 8.94
C ILE A 738 47.02 5.15 9.43
N GLU A 739 45.89 4.99 10.13
CA GLU A 739 45.09 6.10 10.67
C GLU A 739 45.95 7.01 11.58
N GLY A 740 45.83 8.33 11.42
CA GLY A 740 46.66 9.31 12.14
C GLY A 740 48.15 9.32 11.76
N SER A 741 48.57 8.65 10.69
CA SER A 741 49.96 8.60 10.23
C SER A 741 50.09 8.57 8.70
N PHE A 742 49.71 9.67 8.04
CA PHE A 742 49.75 9.86 6.57
C PHE A 742 51.10 9.57 5.88
N GLN A 743 52.20 9.51 6.63
CA GLN A 743 53.54 9.15 6.12
C GLN A 743 53.79 7.64 6.02
N LYS A 744 52.87 6.79 6.50
CA LYS A 744 52.97 5.32 6.49
C LYS A 744 51.90 4.72 5.56
N LYS A 745 52.14 4.84 4.26
CA LYS A 745 51.30 4.26 3.21
C LYS A 745 51.85 2.90 2.74
N GLY A 746 50.98 2.10 2.14
CA GLY A 746 51.31 0.81 1.56
C GLY A 746 51.40 -0.32 2.58
N TRP A 747 51.21 -1.56 2.11
CA TRP A 747 51.19 -2.75 2.96
C TRP A 747 52.55 -3.05 3.61
N ASP A 748 53.66 -2.57 3.04
CA ASP A 748 54.99 -2.71 3.65
C ASP A 748 55.11 -1.89 4.95
N ALA A 749 54.59 -0.66 4.98
CA ALA A 749 54.57 0.17 6.19
C ALA A 749 53.66 -0.41 7.29
N VAL A 750 52.57 -1.07 6.90
CA VAL A 750 51.70 -1.85 7.80
C VAL A 750 52.47 -3.05 8.37
N ASN A 751 53.15 -3.82 7.53
CA ASN A 751 53.96 -4.97 7.95
C ASN A 751 55.12 -4.58 8.87
N ASP A 752 55.77 -3.44 8.64
CA ASP A 752 56.83 -2.93 9.52
C ASP A 752 56.29 -2.42 10.87
N LEU A 753 55.07 -1.87 10.91
CA LEU A 753 54.40 -1.60 12.18
C LEU A 753 54.08 -2.91 12.91
N ILE A 754 53.52 -3.92 12.24
CA ILE A 754 53.21 -5.24 12.85
C ILE A 754 54.45 -5.93 13.44
N LYS A 755 55.65 -5.72 12.88
CA LYS A 755 56.92 -6.23 13.44
C LYS A 755 57.34 -5.53 14.73
N THR A 756 56.90 -4.30 14.95
CA THR A 756 57.28 -3.45 16.10
C THR A 756 56.17 -3.30 17.14
N SER A 757 54.93 -3.66 16.81
CA SER A 757 53.78 -3.76 17.69
C SER A 757 53.92 -4.86 18.76
N LYS A 758 53.23 -4.65 19.87
CA LYS A 758 53.17 -5.54 21.04
C LYS A 758 51.85 -6.32 21.05
N GLU A 759 51.80 -7.37 21.86
CA GLU A 759 50.55 -8.06 22.18
C GLU A 759 49.52 -7.06 22.73
N LYS A 760 48.29 -7.16 22.23
CA LYS A 760 47.10 -6.29 22.44
C LYS A 760 47.09 -4.95 21.71
N ASP A 761 48.09 -4.66 20.88
CA ASP A 761 48.03 -3.47 20.02
C ASP A 761 46.90 -3.59 18.98
N THR A 762 46.23 -2.47 18.73
CA THR A 762 45.22 -2.33 17.67
C THR A 762 45.72 -1.33 16.63
N ILE A 763 45.72 -1.73 15.36
CA ILE A 763 46.17 -0.93 14.22
C ILE A 763 44.96 -0.60 13.36
N SER A 764 44.59 0.68 13.28
CA SER A 764 43.59 1.16 12.33
C SER A 764 44.24 1.54 11.00
N ILE A 765 43.62 1.10 9.90
CA ILE A 765 44.08 1.28 8.53
C ILE A 765 42.90 1.80 7.71
N ILE A 766 43.10 2.91 7.02
CA ILE A 766 42.15 3.44 6.04
C ILE A 766 42.50 2.81 4.69
N MET A 767 41.53 2.16 4.06
CA MET A 767 41.79 1.33 2.89
C MET A 767 42.06 2.14 1.62
N ASN A 768 41.64 3.41 1.53
CA ASN A 768 41.97 4.36 0.47
C ASN A 768 41.67 3.82 -0.94
N GLY A 769 40.51 3.16 -1.09
CA GLY A 769 40.09 2.49 -2.32
C GLY A 769 40.66 1.08 -2.55
N ALA A 770 41.61 0.59 -1.74
CA ALA A 770 42.06 -0.79 -1.79
C ALA A 770 40.94 -1.76 -1.36
N ARG A 771 40.84 -2.90 -2.03
CA ARG A 771 39.79 -3.91 -1.79
C ARG A 771 40.30 -5.22 -1.22
N THR A 772 41.58 -5.50 -1.34
CA THR A 772 42.18 -6.79 -1.00
C THR A 772 43.15 -6.63 0.16
N LEU A 773 42.97 -7.44 1.20
CA LEU A 773 43.92 -7.61 2.30
C LEU A 773 44.94 -8.70 1.93
N PRO A 774 46.25 -8.39 1.83
CA PRO A 774 47.24 -9.37 1.39
C PRO A 774 47.51 -10.49 2.40
N ALA A 775 47.85 -11.67 1.87
CA ALA A 775 48.34 -12.83 2.61
C ALA A 775 49.54 -12.52 3.51
N SER A 776 50.40 -11.58 3.10
CA SER A 776 51.59 -11.18 3.86
C SER A 776 51.22 -10.52 5.20
N VAL A 777 50.19 -9.69 5.22
CA VAL A 777 49.69 -8.98 6.41
C VAL A 777 49.03 -9.96 7.37
N LEU A 778 48.16 -10.83 6.86
CA LEU A 778 47.54 -11.91 7.63
C LEU A 778 48.61 -12.83 8.26
N SER A 779 49.63 -13.21 7.48
CA SER A 779 50.77 -14.01 7.98
C SER A 779 51.60 -13.27 9.03
N GLY A 780 51.70 -11.94 8.94
CA GLY A 780 52.45 -11.10 9.88
C GLY A 780 51.83 -11.01 11.27
N ILE A 781 50.49 -11.05 11.37
CA ILE A 781 49.76 -11.05 12.65
C ILE A 781 49.40 -12.45 13.17
N LYS A 782 49.38 -13.48 12.32
CA LYS A 782 48.94 -14.83 12.68
C LYS A 782 49.59 -15.35 13.98
N GLY A 783 48.74 -15.76 14.92
CA GLY A 783 49.14 -16.28 16.24
C GLY A 783 49.51 -15.23 17.29
N LYS A 784 49.50 -13.94 16.95
CA LYS A 784 49.72 -12.81 17.89
C LYS A 784 48.39 -12.16 18.26
N ASP A 785 48.28 -11.62 19.46
CA ASP A 785 47.13 -10.81 19.91
C ASP A 785 47.19 -9.38 19.36
N ILE A 786 47.37 -9.23 18.04
CA ILE A 786 47.35 -7.94 17.34
C ILE A 786 46.03 -7.85 16.58
N SER A 787 45.32 -6.74 16.73
CA SER A 787 44.05 -6.48 16.05
C SER A 787 44.20 -5.46 14.93
N LEU A 788 43.60 -5.71 13.77
CA LEU A 788 43.51 -4.77 12.66
C LEU A 788 42.07 -4.29 12.50
N ASN A 789 41.88 -2.98 12.39
CA ASN A 789 40.65 -2.34 11.93
C ASN A 789 40.88 -1.81 10.51
N LEU A 790 40.12 -2.29 9.53
CA LEU A 790 40.27 -1.92 8.12
C LEU A 790 39.03 -1.13 7.69
N ASP A 791 39.11 0.22 7.68
CA ASP A 791 37.98 1.08 7.29
C ASP A 791 37.90 1.15 5.76
N MET A 792 36.77 0.68 5.22
CA MET A 792 36.49 0.65 3.78
C MET A 792 35.95 2.00 3.26
N GLU A 793 35.87 3.03 4.11
CA GLU A 793 35.43 4.42 3.81
C GLU A 793 33.98 4.56 3.33
N ASN A 794 33.22 3.47 3.29
CA ASN A 794 31.84 3.39 2.81
C ASN A 794 30.83 3.03 3.93
N GLY A 795 31.23 3.16 5.20
CA GLY A 795 30.43 2.80 6.37
C GLY A 795 30.78 1.45 7.02
N PHE A 796 31.61 0.64 6.36
CA PHE A 796 31.98 -0.69 6.82
C PHE A 796 33.44 -0.74 7.29
N ILE A 797 33.70 -1.41 8.42
CA ILE A 797 35.05 -1.65 8.97
C ILE A 797 35.22 -3.15 9.21
N TRP A 798 36.24 -3.77 8.64
CA TRP A 798 36.59 -5.15 8.97
C TRP A 798 37.50 -5.21 10.19
N LYS A 799 37.21 -6.12 11.12
CA LYS A 799 37.99 -6.36 12.34
C LYS A 799 38.62 -7.76 12.29
N VAL A 800 39.94 -7.84 12.43
CA VAL A 800 40.70 -9.11 12.37
C VAL A 800 41.70 -9.17 13.51
N ASN A 801 41.68 -10.23 14.34
CA ASN A 801 42.71 -10.46 15.37
C ASN A 801 43.60 -11.64 14.97
N GLY A 802 44.91 -11.48 15.10
CA GLY A 802 45.91 -12.47 14.68
C GLY A 802 45.78 -13.85 15.34
N THR A 803 45.29 -13.94 16.58
CA THR A 803 45.03 -15.22 17.28
C THR A 803 43.89 -16.03 16.67
N SER A 804 43.01 -15.38 15.91
CA SER A 804 41.82 -15.99 15.31
C SER A 804 42.04 -16.55 13.90
N ILE A 805 43.22 -16.34 13.31
CA ILE A 805 43.57 -16.83 11.96
C ILE A 805 43.90 -18.32 12.02
N THR A 806 43.01 -19.15 11.48
CA THR A 806 43.13 -20.62 11.52
C THR A 806 43.82 -21.24 10.30
N ALA A 807 43.82 -20.56 9.15
CA ALA A 807 44.42 -21.10 7.93
C ALA A 807 45.94 -21.31 8.06
N GLU A 808 46.48 -22.46 7.64
CA GLU A 808 47.92 -22.75 7.69
C GLU A 808 48.73 -21.75 6.84
N THR A 809 48.26 -21.48 5.62
CA THR A 809 48.81 -20.50 4.69
C THR A 809 47.71 -19.50 4.29
N PRO A 810 47.66 -18.29 4.89
CA PRO A 810 46.68 -17.27 4.53
C PRO A 810 46.76 -16.87 3.05
N THR A 811 45.63 -16.47 2.48
CA THR A 811 45.53 -16.02 1.08
C THR A 811 45.09 -14.55 0.96
N ASP A 812 45.35 -13.94 -0.19
CA ASP A 812 44.88 -12.58 -0.50
C ASP A 812 43.34 -12.55 -0.45
N THR A 813 42.80 -11.72 0.43
CA THR A 813 41.39 -11.73 0.81
C THR A 813 40.69 -10.48 0.30
N ASP A 814 39.75 -10.63 -0.64
CA ASP A 814 38.84 -9.54 -1.03
C ASP A 814 37.90 -9.18 0.15
N LEU A 815 37.84 -7.90 0.47
CA LEU A 815 37.07 -7.29 1.56
C LEU A 815 36.01 -6.31 1.03
N SER A 816 35.80 -6.24 -0.29
CA SER A 816 34.85 -5.31 -0.89
C SER A 816 33.41 -5.57 -0.46
N VAL A 817 32.76 -4.49 -0.04
CA VAL A 817 31.34 -4.44 0.34
C VAL A 817 30.66 -3.37 -0.49
N THR A 818 29.54 -3.70 -1.13
CA THR A 818 28.69 -2.75 -1.85
C THR A 818 27.33 -2.64 -1.18
N ASN A 819 26.84 -1.42 -0.95
CA ASN A 819 25.47 -1.18 -0.53
C ASN A 819 24.54 -1.43 -1.72
N THR A 820 23.54 -2.29 -1.57
CA THR A 820 22.70 -2.73 -2.69
C THR A 820 21.26 -3.05 -2.28
N ALA A 821 20.30 -2.53 -3.03
CA ALA A 821 18.90 -2.94 -2.99
C ALA A 821 18.51 -3.91 -4.13
N GLU A 822 19.42 -4.17 -5.08
CA GLU A 822 19.12 -4.93 -6.32
C GLU A 822 19.19 -6.46 -6.16
N TYR A 823 19.97 -6.98 -5.22
CA TYR A 823 20.24 -8.42 -5.07
C TYR A 823 19.22 -9.16 -4.20
N ILE A 824 18.49 -8.45 -3.32
CA ILE A 824 17.52 -9.04 -2.39
C ILE A 824 16.09 -8.62 -2.80
N PRO A 825 15.16 -9.56 -3.04
CA PRO A 825 13.78 -9.21 -3.39
C PRO A 825 13.06 -8.37 -2.32
N ALA A 826 12.56 -7.19 -2.71
CA ALA A 826 11.93 -6.24 -1.80
C ALA A 826 10.76 -6.82 -0.98
N ALA A 827 10.05 -7.81 -1.51
CA ALA A 827 8.94 -8.47 -0.82
C ALA A 827 9.38 -9.18 0.48
N LEU A 828 10.65 -9.62 0.58
CA LEU A 828 11.17 -10.30 1.77
C LEU A 828 11.48 -9.29 2.89
N TYR A 829 12.29 -8.26 2.61
CA TYR A 829 12.66 -7.29 3.64
C TYR A 829 11.53 -6.30 4.00
N SER A 830 10.53 -6.07 3.13
CA SER A 830 9.36 -5.21 3.44
C SER A 830 8.53 -5.68 4.64
N LEU A 831 8.71 -6.91 5.11
CA LEU A 831 8.02 -7.47 6.29
C LEU A 831 8.70 -7.15 7.62
N ILE A 832 9.99 -6.80 7.58
CA ILE A 832 10.85 -6.53 8.75
C ILE A 832 11.44 -5.12 8.75
N SER A 833 11.51 -4.48 7.57
CA SER A 833 12.03 -3.13 7.45
C SER A 833 11.04 -2.13 8.01
N THR A 834 11.43 -1.49 9.10
CA THR A 834 10.61 -0.57 9.89
C THR A 834 11.37 0.72 10.24
N ASN A 835 12.66 0.77 9.96
CA ASN A 835 13.54 1.90 10.20
C ASN A 835 14.06 2.45 8.86
N GLN A 836 14.22 3.76 8.75
CA GLN A 836 14.77 4.39 7.54
C GLN A 836 16.26 4.06 7.32
N ASN A 837 16.93 3.56 8.36
CA ASN A 837 18.32 3.14 8.34
C ASN A 837 18.51 1.65 7.99
N ASP A 838 17.44 0.92 7.64
CA ASP A 838 17.57 -0.48 7.17
C ASP A 838 18.17 -0.54 5.76
N PHE A 839 19.12 -1.44 5.51
CA PHE A 839 19.76 -1.56 4.20
C PHE A 839 20.27 -2.97 3.88
N GLY A 840 20.46 -3.23 2.58
CA GLY A 840 21.11 -4.43 2.05
C GLY A 840 22.56 -4.18 1.66
N PHE A 841 23.40 -5.19 1.77
CA PHE A 841 24.78 -5.15 1.28
C PHE A 841 25.22 -6.49 0.68
N HIS A 842 26.14 -6.40 -0.27
CA HIS A 842 26.72 -7.54 -1.00
C HIS A 842 28.23 -7.58 -0.77
N LEU A 843 28.76 -8.79 -0.53
CA LEU A 843 30.20 -9.05 -0.44
C LEU A 843 30.78 -9.43 -1.81
N GLY A 844 31.86 -8.80 -2.25
CA GLY A 844 32.50 -9.09 -3.55
C GLY A 844 33.09 -10.51 -3.72
N ARG A 845 33.13 -11.30 -2.64
CA ARG A 845 33.62 -12.69 -2.59
C ARG A 845 32.59 -13.67 -2.07
N ASN A 846 32.60 -14.89 -2.59
CA ASN A 846 31.84 -16.03 -2.05
C ASN A 846 32.77 -17.02 -1.32
N GLY A 847 32.25 -17.73 -0.31
CA GLY A 847 32.97 -18.75 0.46
C GLY A 847 33.59 -18.27 1.78
N THR A 848 34.01 -19.22 2.60
CA THR A 848 34.49 -19.02 3.98
C THR A 848 35.81 -18.24 4.06
N PHE A 849 35.94 -17.40 5.09
CA PHE A 849 37.17 -16.65 5.38
C PHE A 849 38.19 -17.52 6.15
N ASP A 850 39.48 -17.22 5.99
CA ASP A 850 40.61 -17.85 6.69
C ASP A 850 40.68 -17.50 8.20
N PHE A 851 39.78 -16.61 8.64
CA PHE A 851 39.65 -16.02 9.97
C PHE A 851 38.18 -15.62 10.22
N PRO A 852 37.72 -15.45 11.47
CA PRO A 852 36.40 -14.93 11.79
C PRO A 852 36.14 -13.57 11.14
N ALA A 853 35.23 -13.53 10.18
CA ALA A 853 34.92 -12.35 9.38
C ALA A 853 34.03 -11.37 10.17
N VAL A 854 34.64 -10.59 11.07
CA VAL A 854 33.92 -9.60 11.87
C VAL A 854 33.76 -8.30 11.08
N LEU A 855 32.53 -8.04 10.63
CA LEU A 855 32.14 -6.82 9.95
C LEU A 855 31.51 -5.86 10.97
N SER A 856 32.16 -4.73 11.20
CA SER A 856 31.64 -3.62 11.99
C SER A 856 30.96 -2.61 11.07
N VAL A 857 29.72 -2.26 11.39
CA VAL A 857 28.89 -1.37 10.58
C VAL A 857 28.67 -0.07 11.32
N LYS A 858 29.03 1.07 10.71
CA LYS A 858 28.66 2.41 11.20
C LYS A 858 27.14 2.55 11.11
N ALA A 859 26.49 2.77 12.23
CA ALA A 859 25.05 3.02 12.32
C ALA A 859 24.79 4.50 12.62
N ASP A 860 23.64 5.02 12.17
CA ASP A 860 23.22 6.38 12.49
C ASP A 860 23.02 6.57 14.01
N ALA A 861 23.18 7.81 14.49
CA ALA A 861 22.98 8.17 15.90
C ALA A 861 21.60 7.73 16.44
N SER A 862 20.55 7.76 15.61
CA SER A 862 19.20 7.32 15.96
C SER A 862 19.05 5.80 16.17
N CYS A 863 20.03 5.00 15.71
CA CYS A 863 20.06 3.56 15.94
C CYS A 863 20.75 3.14 17.24
N ALA A 864 21.37 4.06 17.99
CA ALA A 864 22.07 3.74 19.23
C ALA A 864 21.15 3.03 20.25
N GLY A 865 21.56 1.86 20.76
CA GLY A 865 20.77 1.04 21.67
C GLY A 865 19.64 0.22 21.03
N LEU A 866 19.41 0.31 19.71
CA LEU A 866 18.53 -0.61 19.00
C LEU A 866 19.19 -1.98 18.79
N MET A 867 18.38 -2.99 18.49
CA MET A 867 18.84 -4.29 18.03
C MET A 867 19.02 -4.27 16.51
N ALA A 868 20.25 -4.44 16.04
CA ALA A 868 20.59 -4.63 14.65
C ALA A 868 20.51 -6.13 14.32
N ASN A 869 19.57 -6.50 13.45
CA ASN A 869 19.29 -7.88 13.07
C ASN A 869 19.88 -8.15 11.68
N LEU A 870 20.91 -8.99 11.60
CA LEU A 870 21.53 -9.40 10.34
C LEU A 870 20.79 -10.61 9.76
N PHE A 871 20.23 -10.40 8.58
CA PHE A 871 19.66 -11.43 7.73
C PHE A 871 20.64 -11.78 6.62
N TRP A 872 20.78 -13.08 6.36
CA TRP A 872 21.41 -13.60 5.15
C TRP A 872 20.32 -13.99 4.15
N TYR A 873 20.52 -13.67 2.87
CA TYR A 873 19.63 -14.08 1.79
C TYR A 873 20.10 -15.42 1.18
N ASP A 874 19.27 -16.44 1.36
CA ASP A 874 19.42 -17.73 0.70
C ASP A 874 18.83 -17.63 -0.71
N VAL A 875 19.69 -17.51 -1.71
CA VAL A 875 19.30 -17.38 -3.12
C VAL A 875 18.69 -18.69 -3.66
N GLU A 876 19.09 -19.85 -3.14
CA GLU A 876 18.60 -21.16 -3.60
C GLU A 876 17.17 -21.43 -3.13
N ASN A 877 16.89 -21.12 -1.86
CA ASN A 877 15.57 -21.31 -1.26
C ASN A 877 14.67 -20.07 -1.35
N GLY A 878 15.23 -18.90 -1.69
CA GLY A 878 14.51 -17.63 -1.82
C GLY A 878 14.02 -17.08 -0.47
N VAL A 879 14.80 -17.22 0.60
CA VAL A 879 14.41 -16.81 1.96
C VAL A 879 15.41 -15.87 2.61
N LEU A 880 14.94 -14.97 3.49
CA LEU A 880 15.81 -14.20 4.39
C LEU A 880 15.84 -14.88 5.76
N GLN A 881 17.01 -15.33 6.21
CA GLN A 881 17.20 -15.93 7.53
C GLN A 881 17.97 -14.98 8.44
N CYS A 882 17.43 -14.64 9.61
CA CYS A 882 18.18 -13.92 10.63
C CYS A 882 19.22 -14.86 11.26
N ILE A 883 20.50 -14.53 11.08
CA ILE A 883 21.62 -15.35 11.55
C ILE A 883 22.27 -14.77 12.82
N GLN A 884 22.08 -13.48 13.09
CA GLN A 884 22.65 -12.81 14.24
C GLN A 884 21.84 -11.55 14.60
N THR A 885 21.64 -11.31 15.89
CA THR A 885 21.23 -10.00 16.41
C THR A 885 22.32 -9.46 17.33
N VAL A 886 22.66 -8.18 17.20
CA VAL A 886 23.51 -7.46 18.16
C VAL A 886 22.86 -6.15 18.59
N THR A 887 23.25 -5.61 19.74
CA THR A 887 22.82 -4.27 20.17
C THR A 887 23.79 -3.24 19.60
N VAL A 888 23.27 -2.19 18.97
CA VAL A 888 24.08 -1.06 18.48
C VAL A 888 24.69 -0.32 19.67
N GLY A 889 26.00 -0.06 19.62
CA GLY A 889 26.72 0.65 20.68
C GLY A 889 26.08 2.00 21.03
N GLY A 890 26.16 2.38 22.32
CA GLY A 890 25.70 3.69 22.77
C GLY A 890 26.59 4.82 22.25
N ALA A 891 25.99 5.92 21.82
CA ALA A 891 26.72 7.14 21.48
C ALA A 891 27.29 7.77 22.76
N PHE A 892 28.60 7.65 22.96
CA PHE A 892 29.37 8.54 23.83
C PHE A 892 29.72 9.80 23.03
N GLU A 893 29.96 10.94 23.70
CA GLU A 893 29.81 12.30 23.12
C GLU A 893 30.60 12.62 21.83
N ASP A 894 31.62 11.83 21.44
CA ASP A 894 32.37 11.98 20.19
C ASP A 894 32.45 10.68 19.33
N SER A 895 31.58 9.69 19.56
CA SER A 895 31.65 8.37 18.90
C SER A 895 30.41 8.01 18.08
N ILE A 896 30.62 7.74 16.78
CA ILE A 896 29.60 7.16 15.89
C ILE A 896 29.20 5.77 16.42
N PRO A 897 27.90 5.40 16.47
CA PRO A 897 27.49 4.06 16.86
C PRO A 897 27.94 2.96 15.88
N TYR A 898 28.25 1.78 16.41
CA TYR A 898 28.63 0.60 15.62
C TYR A 898 27.84 -0.65 16.02
N ALA A 899 27.69 -1.57 15.06
CA ALA A 899 27.23 -2.94 15.27
C ALA A 899 28.24 -3.93 14.67
N ASP A 900 28.73 -4.87 15.49
CA ASP A 900 29.73 -5.88 15.09
C ASP A 900 29.05 -7.22 14.79
N PHE A 901 29.15 -7.70 13.55
CA PHE A 901 28.59 -8.97 13.10
C PHE A 901 29.67 -9.96 12.69
N THR A 902 29.44 -11.26 12.90
CA THR A 902 30.33 -12.33 12.44
C THR A 902 29.71 -13.02 11.23
N LEU A 903 30.24 -12.74 10.04
CA LEU A 903 29.70 -13.30 8.80
C LEU A 903 30.12 -14.76 8.65
N SER A 904 29.15 -15.62 8.33
CA SER A 904 29.30 -17.08 8.35
C SER A 904 28.62 -17.80 7.16
N LYS A 905 27.99 -17.05 6.24
CA LYS A 905 27.21 -17.58 5.11
C LYS A 905 27.64 -16.94 3.79
N GLY A 906 26.73 -16.86 2.80
CA GLY A 906 26.99 -16.37 1.44
C GLY A 906 27.26 -14.86 1.34
N GLN A 907 26.89 -14.26 0.20
CA GLN A 907 27.33 -12.90 -0.17
C GLN A 907 26.31 -11.80 0.18
N ASP A 908 25.02 -12.13 0.15
CA ASP A 908 23.93 -11.16 0.23
C ASP A 908 23.34 -11.07 1.64
N TYR A 909 23.32 -9.87 2.21
CA TYR A 909 22.85 -9.61 3.56
C TYR A 909 21.94 -8.39 3.64
N PHE A 910 21.06 -8.38 4.65
CA PHE A 910 20.18 -7.26 4.98
C PHE A 910 20.23 -6.98 6.48
N ILE A 911 20.36 -5.73 6.90
CA ILE A 911 20.30 -5.34 8.31
C ILE A 911 18.98 -4.61 8.58
N ALA A 912 18.23 -5.11 9.55
CA ALA A 912 17.02 -4.48 10.06
C ALA A 912 17.21 -4.02 11.52
N PHE A 913 17.06 -2.71 11.77
CA PHE A 913 17.17 -2.11 13.09
C PHE A 913 15.80 -2.05 13.77
N GLY A 914 15.68 -2.66 14.96
CA GLY A 914 14.42 -2.74 15.69
C GLY A 914 14.59 -2.81 17.20
N THR A 915 13.48 -2.95 17.91
CA THR A 915 13.45 -3.07 19.39
C THR A 915 13.41 -4.52 19.88
N GLU A 916 13.24 -5.49 18.98
CA GLU A 916 13.27 -6.92 19.28
C GLU A 916 14.38 -7.67 18.52
N SER A 917 14.79 -8.81 19.06
CA SER A 917 15.66 -9.76 18.36
C SER A 917 14.82 -10.65 17.45
N LEU A 918 15.25 -10.72 16.21
CA LEU A 918 14.68 -11.55 15.15
C LEU A 918 15.51 -12.82 14.93
N ASN A 919 16.51 -13.09 15.76
CA ASN A 919 17.47 -14.18 15.59
C ASN A 919 16.78 -15.54 15.39
N GLY A 920 17.26 -16.33 14.42
CA GLY A 920 16.67 -17.62 14.06
C GLY A 920 15.38 -17.54 13.23
N ARG A 921 14.72 -16.38 13.09
CA ARG A 921 13.53 -16.24 12.24
C ARG A 921 13.89 -16.36 10.75
N VAL A 922 13.03 -17.04 9.98
CA VAL A 922 13.13 -17.20 8.52
C VAL A 922 11.91 -16.57 7.86
N ILE A 923 12.12 -15.75 6.84
CA ILE A 923 11.10 -15.01 6.10
C ILE A 923 10.98 -15.58 4.70
N HIS A 924 9.75 -15.95 4.31
CA HIS A 924 9.43 -16.62 3.06
C HIS A 924 8.76 -15.69 2.05
N THR A 925 8.93 -15.96 0.75
CA THR A 925 8.33 -15.14 -0.34
C THR A 925 6.80 -15.14 -0.37
N ASP A 926 6.14 -16.10 0.28
CA ASP A 926 4.69 -16.12 0.46
C ASP A 926 4.18 -15.23 1.62
N GLY A 927 5.10 -14.55 2.30
CA GLY A 927 4.86 -13.69 3.45
C GLY A 927 4.83 -14.41 4.80
N SER A 928 4.98 -15.73 4.85
CA SER A 928 5.09 -16.43 6.13
C SER A 928 6.42 -16.15 6.83
N ILE A 929 6.42 -16.29 8.16
CA ILE A 929 7.63 -16.21 8.99
C ILE A 929 7.64 -17.45 9.88
N THR A 930 8.74 -18.19 9.88
CA THR A 930 8.97 -19.33 10.77
C THR A 930 10.09 -19.04 11.78
N ASP A 931 10.12 -19.78 12.88
CA ASP A 931 11.30 -19.87 13.74
C ASP A 931 12.38 -20.80 13.13
N GLU A 932 13.47 -21.00 13.87
CA GLU A 932 14.59 -21.86 13.51
C GLU A 932 14.23 -23.36 13.40
N ASN A 933 13.10 -23.77 13.98
CA ASN A 933 12.58 -25.14 13.96
C ASN A 933 11.48 -25.34 12.88
N GLY A 934 11.16 -24.30 12.10
CA GLY A 934 10.11 -24.33 11.09
C GLY A 934 8.69 -24.07 11.63
N THR A 935 8.53 -23.69 12.90
CA THR A 935 7.23 -23.32 13.48
C THR A 935 6.76 -21.98 12.93
N TYR A 936 5.53 -21.90 12.43
CA TYR A 936 4.98 -20.65 11.89
C TYR A 936 4.67 -19.62 12.99
N LEU A 937 5.46 -18.54 13.01
CA LEU A 937 5.21 -17.33 13.81
C LEU A 937 4.21 -16.38 13.11
N ARG A 938 4.24 -16.36 11.77
CA ARG A 938 3.28 -15.63 10.91
C ARG A 938 2.85 -16.54 9.76
N PRO A 939 1.54 -16.67 9.46
CA PRO A 939 1.07 -17.47 8.33
C PRO A 939 1.30 -16.75 7.00
N ALA A 940 1.28 -17.52 5.92
CA ALA A 940 1.36 -17.01 4.55
C ALA A 940 0.17 -16.12 4.18
N ASP A 941 0.40 -15.20 3.25
CA ASP A 941 -0.62 -14.27 2.75
C ASP A 941 -1.70 -15.01 1.92
N THR A 942 -2.96 -14.64 2.13
CA THR A 942 -4.11 -15.33 1.51
C THR A 942 -4.72 -14.59 0.32
N LYS A 943 -5.39 -15.32 -0.57
CA LYS A 943 -6.03 -14.79 -1.79
C LYS A 943 -7.47 -15.29 -1.86
N ILE A 944 -8.42 -14.41 -2.21
CA ILE A 944 -9.83 -14.79 -2.44
C ILE A 944 -9.91 -15.49 -3.80
N SER A 945 -10.10 -16.81 -3.79
CA SER A 945 -10.21 -17.63 -5.00
C SER A 945 -11.57 -17.43 -5.69
N SER A 946 -12.66 -17.45 -4.92
CA SER A 946 -14.02 -17.42 -5.45
C SER A 946 -15.03 -16.90 -4.42
N TYR A 947 -16.24 -16.59 -4.88
CA TYR A 947 -17.39 -16.38 -4.01
C TYR A 947 -18.66 -16.86 -4.69
N SER A 948 -19.71 -17.05 -3.90
CA SER A 948 -21.06 -17.41 -4.34
C SER A 948 -22.10 -16.59 -3.58
N ILE A 949 -23.21 -16.26 -4.24
CA ILE A 949 -24.30 -15.47 -3.65
C ILE A 949 -25.59 -16.29 -3.73
N ASP A 950 -26.06 -16.78 -2.58
CA ASP A 950 -27.43 -17.31 -2.43
C ASP A 950 -28.31 -16.19 -1.88
N ARG A 951 -29.06 -15.51 -2.76
CA ARG A 951 -29.94 -14.38 -2.42
C ARG A 951 -29.21 -13.30 -1.62
N ASN A 952 -29.36 -13.29 -0.28
CA ASN A 952 -28.75 -12.33 0.64
C ASN A 952 -27.65 -12.95 1.53
N LYS A 953 -27.18 -14.14 1.18
CA LYS A 953 -26.02 -14.83 1.76
C LYS A 953 -24.87 -14.81 0.75
N LEU A 954 -23.82 -14.05 1.07
CA LEU A 954 -22.54 -14.13 0.37
C LEU A 954 -21.68 -15.20 1.04
N THR A 955 -21.08 -16.12 0.27
CA THR A 955 -20.05 -17.06 0.75
C THR A 955 -18.76 -16.81 -0.01
N VAL A 956 -17.67 -16.56 0.71
CA VAL A 956 -16.36 -16.24 0.15
C VAL A 956 -15.42 -17.40 0.46
N ARG A 957 -14.62 -17.79 -0.53
CA ARG A 957 -13.65 -18.87 -0.44
C ARG A 957 -12.26 -18.34 -0.77
N LEU A 958 -11.26 -18.82 -0.06
CA LEU A 958 -9.85 -18.51 -0.27
C LEU A 958 -9.20 -19.60 -1.13
N SER A 959 -7.99 -19.37 -1.62
CA SER A 959 -7.14 -20.42 -2.16
C SER A 959 -6.85 -21.47 -1.09
N LYS A 960 -6.89 -22.76 -1.44
CA LYS A 960 -6.55 -23.86 -0.53
C LYS A 960 -5.04 -23.80 -0.21
N GLY A 961 -4.66 -24.02 1.05
CA GLY A 961 -3.27 -24.24 1.45
C GLY A 961 -2.43 -23.00 1.76
N CYS A 962 -2.95 -22.00 2.48
CA CYS A 962 -2.09 -20.97 3.08
C CYS A 962 -1.21 -21.58 4.17
N ALA A 963 0.12 -21.56 3.98
CA ALA A 963 1.08 -22.11 4.93
C ALA A 963 0.95 -21.45 6.32
N GLY A 964 1.09 -22.25 7.39
CA GLY A 964 0.96 -21.80 8.78
C GLY A 964 -0.42 -21.34 9.26
N ALA A 965 -1.44 -21.27 8.40
CA ALA A 965 -2.74 -20.69 8.78
C ALA A 965 -3.61 -21.66 9.61
N GLN A 966 -3.71 -21.42 10.92
CA GLN A 966 -4.67 -22.10 11.81
C GLN A 966 -6.11 -21.63 11.57
N GLY A 967 -6.28 -20.38 11.10
CA GLY A 967 -7.59 -19.85 10.76
C GLY A 967 -7.54 -18.62 9.86
N TYR A 968 -8.73 -18.07 9.62
CA TYR A 968 -8.96 -16.96 8.70
C TYR A 968 -9.99 -16.00 9.28
N ASP A 969 -9.78 -14.71 9.07
CA ASP A 969 -10.74 -13.65 9.36
C ASP A 969 -11.23 -13.02 8.06
N PHE A 970 -12.55 -12.92 7.92
CA PHE A 970 -13.22 -12.33 6.77
C PHE A 970 -13.98 -11.08 7.22
N VAL A 971 -13.86 -9.98 6.47
CA VAL A 971 -14.52 -8.70 6.77
C VAL A 971 -15.29 -8.19 5.57
N ILE A 972 -16.44 -7.57 5.80
CA ILE A 972 -17.19 -6.84 4.76
C ILE A 972 -17.54 -5.42 5.20
N SER A 973 -17.62 -4.50 4.24
CA SER A 973 -18.09 -3.14 4.47
C SER A 973 -18.89 -2.58 3.29
N ARG A 974 -19.54 -1.43 3.51
CA ARG A 974 -20.20 -0.64 2.46
C ARG A 974 -19.25 0.32 1.74
N LYS A 975 -18.06 0.57 2.30
CA LYS A 975 -17.04 1.45 1.73
C LYS A 975 -15.80 0.65 1.32
N SER A 976 -15.08 1.13 0.29
CA SER A 976 -13.84 0.53 -0.22
C SER A 976 -12.61 0.78 0.66
N ASP A 977 -12.60 1.88 1.41
CA ASP A 977 -11.55 2.29 2.35
C ASP A 977 -11.58 1.52 3.69
N MET A 978 -12.36 0.44 3.78
CA MET A 978 -12.59 -0.34 5.00
C MET A 978 -11.31 -0.85 5.68
N LEU A 979 -10.27 -1.18 4.91
CA LEU A 979 -8.98 -1.62 5.45
C LEU A 979 -8.17 -0.45 6.02
N LYS A 980 -8.25 0.75 5.42
CA LYS A 980 -7.60 1.97 5.93
C LYS A 980 -8.28 2.49 7.21
N THR A 981 -9.61 2.38 7.26
CA THR A 981 -10.41 2.92 8.38
C THR A 981 -10.63 1.93 9.52
N GLY A 982 -10.34 0.64 9.33
CA GLY A 982 -10.67 -0.45 10.26
C GLY A 982 -12.17 -0.68 10.48
N LYS A 983 -13.05 0.04 9.76
CA LYS A 983 -14.50 0.07 10.03
C LYS A 983 -15.26 -0.93 9.15
N PHE A 984 -15.48 -2.11 9.72
CA PHE A 984 -16.20 -3.21 9.10
C PHE A 984 -17.69 -3.20 9.47
N SER A 985 -18.54 -3.60 8.53
CA SER A 985 -19.98 -3.78 8.74
C SER A 985 -20.32 -5.16 9.32
N LYS A 986 -19.54 -6.19 8.98
CA LYS A 986 -19.55 -7.53 9.62
C LYS A 986 -18.16 -8.14 9.54
N THR A 987 -17.81 -8.94 10.54
CA THR A 987 -16.60 -9.76 10.62
C THR A 987 -17.00 -11.20 10.92
N VAL A 988 -16.31 -12.18 10.33
CA VAL A 988 -16.48 -13.61 10.60
C VAL A 988 -15.11 -14.27 10.67
N SER A 989 -14.81 -14.92 11.78
CA SER A 989 -13.62 -15.79 11.94
C SER A 989 -13.98 -17.25 11.63
N SER A 990 -13.00 -17.99 11.13
CA SER A 990 -13.11 -19.41 10.77
C SER A 990 -11.83 -20.15 11.10
N THR A 991 -11.90 -21.23 11.88
CA THR A 991 -10.75 -22.10 12.20
C THR A 991 -10.66 -23.22 11.16
N GLY A 992 -9.47 -23.44 10.58
CA GLY A 992 -9.16 -24.49 9.60
C GLY A 992 -9.90 -24.44 8.25
N LYS A 993 -11.05 -23.75 8.15
CA LYS A 993 -11.87 -23.70 6.93
C LYS A 993 -11.59 -22.40 6.15
N PRO A 994 -11.00 -22.46 4.94
CA PRO A 994 -10.69 -21.28 4.11
C PRO A 994 -11.93 -20.69 3.42
N GLN A 995 -13.05 -20.59 4.12
CA GLN A 995 -14.30 -19.99 3.64
C GLN A 995 -15.17 -19.46 4.77
N ALA A 996 -15.96 -18.42 4.50
CA ALA A 996 -16.97 -17.89 5.41
C ALA A 996 -18.23 -17.42 4.68
N SER A 997 -19.36 -17.38 5.38
CA SER A 997 -20.64 -16.88 4.85
C SER A 997 -21.18 -15.69 5.64
N PHE A 998 -21.41 -14.58 4.95
CA PHE A 998 -22.12 -13.41 5.46
C PHE A 998 -23.61 -13.49 5.09
N ARG A 999 -24.48 -13.69 6.07
CA ARG A 999 -25.94 -13.77 5.89
C ARG A 999 -26.62 -12.40 6.02
N TYR A 1000 -27.83 -12.30 5.48
CA TYR A 1000 -28.72 -11.13 5.64
C TYR A 1000 -28.10 -9.81 5.18
N LEU A 1001 -27.44 -9.83 4.02
CA LEU A 1001 -26.88 -8.63 3.42
C LEU A 1001 -27.96 -7.78 2.76
N ALA A 1002 -27.96 -6.48 3.05
CA ALA A 1002 -28.86 -5.53 2.40
C ALA A 1002 -28.43 -5.26 0.95
N LYS A 1003 -29.41 -4.93 0.09
CA LYS A 1003 -29.17 -4.58 -1.33
C LYS A 1003 -28.10 -3.50 -1.48
N GLY A 1004 -27.32 -3.57 -2.56
CA GLY A 1004 -26.28 -2.62 -2.94
C GLY A 1004 -24.88 -3.25 -2.94
N THR A 1005 -23.88 -2.40 -3.16
CA THR A 1005 -22.46 -2.78 -3.16
C THR A 1005 -21.97 -3.13 -1.76
N TRP A 1006 -21.10 -4.13 -1.70
CA TRP A 1006 -20.30 -4.54 -0.56
C TRP A 1006 -18.86 -4.70 -1.02
N TYR A 1007 -17.94 -4.48 -0.10
CA TYR A 1007 -16.51 -4.70 -0.27
C TYR A 1007 -16.11 -5.80 0.70
N VAL A 1008 -15.31 -6.76 0.25
CA VAL A 1008 -14.85 -7.88 1.08
C VAL A 1008 -13.33 -8.00 1.05
N ALA A 1009 -12.76 -8.36 2.20
CA ALA A 1009 -11.38 -8.79 2.32
C ALA A 1009 -11.29 -9.95 3.33
N ALA A 1010 -10.19 -10.68 3.29
CA ALA A 1010 -9.85 -11.70 4.27
C ALA A 1010 -8.35 -11.68 4.59
N ARG A 1011 -7.97 -12.34 5.69
CA ARG A 1011 -6.57 -12.60 6.06
C ARG A 1011 -6.47 -13.92 6.82
N SER A 1012 -5.32 -14.57 6.73
CA SER A 1012 -4.92 -15.72 7.55
C SER A 1012 -4.52 -15.28 8.96
N TRP A 1013 -4.58 -16.20 9.92
CA TRP A 1013 -3.97 -16.04 11.24
C TRP A 1013 -3.46 -17.37 11.82
N VAL A 1014 -2.46 -17.25 12.68
CA VAL A 1014 -1.93 -18.28 13.58
C VAL A 1014 -2.04 -17.76 15.02
N LEU A 1015 -2.06 -18.62 16.03
CA LEU A 1015 -1.97 -18.19 17.43
C LEU A 1015 -0.52 -18.13 17.91
N ASP A 1016 -0.16 -17.09 18.66
CA ASP A 1016 1.10 -17.03 19.41
C ASP A 1016 1.04 -17.90 20.68
N ALA A 1017 2.17 -17.98 21.41
CA ALA A 1017 2.29 -18.74 22.65
C ALA A 1017 1.37 -18.23 23.79
N GLN A 1018 0.82 -17.03 23.67
CA GLN A 1018 -0.10 -16.41 24.63
C GLN A 1018 -1.57 -16.53 24.18
N GLY A 1019 -1.84 -17.14 23.02
CA GLY A 1019 -3.18 -17.32 22.46
C GLY A 1019 -3.73 -16.11 21.69
N ASN A 1020 -2.91 -15.10 21.37
CA ASN A 1020 -3.32 -13.99 20.50
C ASN A 1020 -3.14 -14.36 19.03
N LYS A 1021 -3.92 -13.75 18.15
CA LYS A 1021 -3.81 -13.95 16.70
C LYS A 1021 -2.68 -13.10 16.10
N VAL A 1022 -1.68 -13.75 15.51
CA VAL A 1022 -0.74 -13.13 14.57
C VAL A 1022 -1.29 -13.29 13.15
N TYR A 1023 -1.26 -12.21 12.36
CA TYR A 1023 -2.00 -12.12 11.10
C TYR A 1023 -1.10 -12.10 9.86
N GLY A 1024 -1.54 -12.79 8.81
CA GLY A 1024 -1.09 -12.53 7.44
C GLY A 1024 -1.68 -11.25 6.88
N SER A 1025 -1.21 -10.84 5.69
CA SER A 1025 -1.68 -9.61 5.03
C SER A 1025 -3.14 -9.71 4.60
N TRP A 1026 -3.81 -8.56 4.50
CA TRP A 1026 -5.14 -8.48 3.91
C TRP A 1026 -5.12 -8.76 2.40
N THR A 1027 -6.05 -9.60 1.93
CA THR A 1027 -6.35 -9.75 0.50
C THR A 1027 -6.70 -8.41 -0.14
N LYS A 1028 -6.36 -8.22 -1.42
CA LYS A 1028 -6.92 -7.12 -2.25
C LYS A 1028 -8.46 -7.09 -2.11
N VAL A 1029 -9.01 -5.92 -1.82
CA VAL A 1029 -10.45 -5.73 -1.55
C VAL A 1029 -11.28 -6.05 -2.80
N LYS A 1030 -12.19 -7.03 -2.70
CA LYS A 1030 -13.08 -7.43 -3.80
C LYS A 1030 -14.44 -6.76 -3.67
N LYS A 1031 -14.93 -6.15 -4.75
CA LYS A 1031 -16.22 -5.45 -4.84
C LYS A 1031 -17.32 -6.42 -5.29
N ILE A 1032 -18.39 -6.54 -4.52
CA ILE A 1032 -19.47 -7.53 -4.71
C ILE A 1032 -20.84 -6.83 -4.62
N LYS A 1033 -21.78 -7.17 -5.50
CA LYS A 1033 -23.11 -6.52 -5.58
C LYS A 1033 -24.21 -7.48 -5.12
N ILE A 1034 -24.88 -7.17 -4.01
CA ILE A 1034 -26.09 -7.89 -3.57
C ILE A 1034 -27.31 -7.17 -4.16
N THR A 1035 -28.08 -7.83 -5.03
CA THR A 1035 -29.23 -7.19 -5.69
C THR A 1035 -30.58 -7.42 -5.04
N VAL A 1036 -30.72 -8.50 -4.28
CA VAL A 1036 -31.99 -8.81 -3.60
C VAL A 1036 -32.23 -7.87 -2.42
N VAL A 1037 -33.49 -7.51 -2.18
CA VAL A 1037 -33.87 -6.66 -1.06
C VAL A 1037 -34.14 -7.53 0.16
N THR A 1038 -33.18 -7.58 1.09
CA THR A 1038 -33.39 -8.16 2.42
C THR A 1038 -34.47 -7.38 3.17
N PRO A 1039 -35.55 -8.05 3.64
CA PRO A 1039 -36.61 -7.41 4.40
C PRO A 1039 -36.18 -7.10 5.84
N GLN A 1040 -36.88 -6.18 6.50
CA GLN A 1040 -36.62 -5.85 7.90
C GLN A 1040 -37.00 -6.99 8.84
N GLN A 1041 -36.14 -7.29 9.82
CA GLN A 1041 -36.40 -8.28 10.88
C GLN A 1041 -37.66 -7.91 11.69
N PRO A 1042 -38.66 -8.82 11.82
CA PRO A 1042 -39.84 -8.58 12.63
C PRO A 1042 -39.58 -8.74 14.13
N LYS A 1043 -40.42 -8.08 14.94
CA LYS A 1043 -40.50 -8.25 16.40
C LYS A 1043 -41.88 -8.79 16.77
N ILE A 1044 -41.93 -9.81 17.62
CA ILE A 1044 -43.18 -10.27 18.24
C ILE A 1044 -43.64 -9.19 19.23
N ARG A 1045 -44.92 -8.82 19.15
CA ARG A 1045 -45.57 -7.82 20.00
C ARG A 1045 -46.40 -8.46 21.10
N ASP A 1046 -47.20 -9.47 20.77
CA ASP A 1046 -48.06 -10.18 21.72
C ASP A 1046 -48.21 -11.67 21.36
N ILE A 1047 -48.52 -12.48 22.38
CA ILE A 1047 -48.91 -13.89 22.27
C ILE A 1047 -50.12 -14.13 23.19
N THR A 1048 -51.32 -14.13 22.62
CA THR A 1048 -52.57 -14.42 23.33
C THR A 1048 -52.91 -15.91 23.23
N VAL A 1049 -53.28 -16.56 24.33
CA VAL A 1049 -53.73 -17.97 24.37
C VAL A 1049 -55.16 -18.05 24.89
N LYS A 1050 -56.04 -18.79 24.19
CA LYS A 1050 -57.44 -19.03 24.56
C LYS A 1050 -57.81 -20.49 24.29
N GLY A 1051 -57.83 -21.31 25.34
CA GLY A 1051 -57.92 -22.77 25.20
C GLY A 1051 -56.78 -23.31 24.31
N ASN A 1052 -57.08 -24.27 23.43
CA ASN A 1052 -56.10 -24.83 22.49
C ASN A 1052 -55.77 -23.90 21.29
N THR A 1053 -55.98 -22.59 21.42
CA THR A 1053 -55.80 -21.59 20.36
C THR A 1053 -54.77 -20.54 20.78
N VAL A 1054 -53.77 -20.30 19.93
CA VAL A 1054 -52.66 -19.37 20.15
C VAL A 1054 -52.64 -18.32 19.04
N THR A 1055 -52.79 -17.04 19.39
CA THR A 1055 -52.69 -15.91 18.47
C THR A 1055 -51.39 -15.15 18.71
N VAL A 1056 -50.59 -14.99 17.67
CA VAL A 1056 -49.28 -14.31 17.69
C VAL A 1056 -49.38 -13.02 16.86
N THR A 1057 -49.08 -11.88 17.47
CA THR A 1057 -49.05 -10.58 16.80
C THR A 1057 -47.62 -10.04 16.74
N TYR A 1058 -47.23 -9.43 15.61
CA TYR A 1058 -45.87 -8.98 15.33
C TYR A 1058 -45.84 -7.61 14.61
N THR A 1059 -44.65 -7.09 14.31
CA THR A 1059 -44.51 -5.81 13.60
C THR A 1059 -44.65 -5.95 12.09
N LYS A 1060 -45.32 -4.97 11.46
CA LYS A 1060 -45.17 -4.72 10.01
C LYS A 1060 -43.72 -4.28 9.72
N CYS A 1061 -43.11 -4.88 8.69
CA CYS A 1061 -41.71 -4.71 8.32
C CYS A 1061 -41.56 -4.04 6.95
N LYS A 1062 -40.60 -3.12 6.82
CA LYS A 1062 -40.24 -2.54 5.53
C LYS A 1062 -39.66 -3.62 4.59
N ASN A 1063 -40.05 -3.54 3.31
CA ASN A 1063 -39.68 -4.46 2.23
C ASN A 1063 -40.09 -5.94 2.42
N ALA A 1064 -41.04 -6.24 3.32
CA ALA A 1064 -41.59 -7.59 3.45
C ALA A 1064 -42.83 -7.78 2.56
N THR A 1065 -42.86 -8.85 1.77
CA THR A 1065 -44.07 -9.30 1.03
C THR A 1065 -44.85 -10.38 1.79
N GLY A 1066 -44.22 -10.99 2.80
CA GLY A 1066 -44.88 -11.92 3.71
C GLY A 1066 -44.08 -12.23 4.97
N TYR A 1067 -44.62 -13.15 5.77
CA TYR A 1067 -44.00 -13.63 7.01
C TYR A 1067 -44.06 -15.15 7.08
N GLU A 1068 -43.17 -15.73 7.88
CA GLU A 1068 -43.18 -17.13 8.30
C GLU A 1068 -43.05 -17.18 9.82
N ILE A 1069 -44.01 -17.83 10.47
CA ILE A 1069 -44.10 -18.00 11.92
C ILE A 1069 -43.85 -19.49 12.21
N LEU A 1070 -42.82 -19.78 13.00
CA LEU A 1070 -42.48 -21.13 13.45
C LEU A 1070 -42.88 -21.30 14.91
N LEU A 1071 -43.53 -22.42 15.22
CA LEU A 1071 -43.98 -22.79 16.56
C LEU A 1071 -43.54 -24.23 16.87
N GLY A 1072 -42.95 -24.46 18.04
CA GLY A 1072 -42.40 -25.77 18.43
C GLY A 1072 -42.20 -25.94 19.93
N THR A 1073 -42.13 -27.19 20.40
CA THR A 1073 -41.91 -27.52 21.83
C THR A 1073 -40.43 -27.66 22.20
N LYS A 1074 -39.53 -27.62 21.19
CA LYS A 1074 -38.07 -27.59 21.33
C LYS A 1074 -37.51 -26.52 20.38
N TYR A 1075 -36.25 -26.14 20.54
CA TYR A 1075 -35.54 -25.21 19.64
C TYR A 1075 -34.17 -25.76 19.24
N LYS A 1076 -33.54 -25.17 18.23
CA LYS A 1076 -32.13 -25.38 17.89
C LYS A 1076 -31.41 -24.05 17.63
N ILE A 1077 -30.08 -24.10 17.65
CA ILE A 1077 -29.20 -22.98 17.29
C ILE A 1077 -28.49 -23.34 15.98
N SER A 1078 -28.43 -22.41 15.03
CA SER A 1078 -27.67 -22.60 13.78
C SER A 1078 -27.16 -21.26 13.27
N ALA A 1079 -25.86 -21.17 12.96
CA ALA A 1079 -25.19 -19.94 12.55
C ALA A 1079 -25.47 -18.73 13.47
N GLY A 1080 -25.51 -18.97 14.78
CA GLY A 1080 -25.79 -17.96 15.82
C GLY A 1080 -27.27 -17.65 16.08
N GLU A 1081 -28.20 -18.16 15.27
CA GLU A 1081 -29.64 -17.89 15.43
C GLU A 1081 -30.37 -19.02 16.15
N LYS A 1082 -31.22 -18.65 17.13
CA LYS A 1082 -32.04 -19.57 17.93
C LYS A 1082 -33.49 -19.58 17.45
N TYR A 1083 -34.02 -20.73 17.02
CA TYR A 1083 -35.38 -20.85 16.51
C TYR A 1083 -36.03 -22.21 16.84
N PRO A 1084 -37.38 -22.30 16.91
CA PRO A 1084 -38.08 -23.53 17.25
C PRO A 1084 -37.83 -24.64 16.23
N ILE A 1085 -37.75 -25.88 16.71
CA ILE A 1085 -37.85 -27.07 15.85
C ILE A 1085 -39.31 -27.12 15.40
N LYS A 1086 -39.52 -26.92 14.09
CA LYS A 1086 -40.83 -26.76 13.44
C LYS A 1086 -41.78 -27.91 13.82
N LYS A 1087 -42.84 -27.59 14.56
CA LYS A 1087 -43.98 -28.47 14.82
C LYS A 1087 -45.27 -27.93 14.21
N TYR A 1088 -45.45 -26.60 14.23
CA TYR A 1088 -46.36 -25.89 13.33
C TYR A 1088 -45.59 -24.80 12.58
N VAL A 1089 -46.02 -24.52 11.35
CA VAL A 1089 -45.61 -23.35 10.56
C VAL A 1089 -46.87 -22.66 10.03
N LYS A 1090 -46.87 -21.33 10.04
CA LYS A 1090 -47.81 -20.55 9.24
C LYS A 1090 -47.08 -19.50 8.43
N ARG A 1091 -47.58 -19.24 7.23
CA ARG A 1091 -47.05 -18.25 6.28
C ARG A 1091 -48.17 -17.29 5.92
N THR A 1092 -47.85 -16.01 5.79
CA THR A 1092 -48.81 -14.97 5.38
C THR A 1092 -48.26 -14.23 4.18
N GLU A 1093 -49.12 -13.89 3.23
CA GLU A 1093 -48.77 -13.30 1.94
C GLU A 1093 -49.84 -12.29 1.52
N GLY A 1094 -49.45 -11.23 0.78
CA GLY A 1094 -50.38 -10.34 0.08
C GLY A 1094 -51.24 -9.37 0.91
N LYS A 1095 -51.15 -9.36 2.25
CA LYS A 1095 -51.92 -8.44 3.12
C LYS A 1095 -51.08 -7.90 4.29
N ASN A 1096 -51.51 -6.78 4.88
CA ASN A 1096 -50.96 -6.19 6.11
C ASN A 1096 -51.17 -7.07 7.38
N THR A 1097 -51.32 -8.38 7.22
CA THR A 1097 -51.65 -9.33 8.28
C THR A 1097 -50.46 -9.53 9.21
N VAL A 1098 -50.50 -8.83 10.34
CA VAL A 1098 -49.51 -8.86 11.41
C VAL A 1098 -49.92 -9.74 12.60
N THR A 1099 -51.00 -10.52 12.45
CA THR A 1099 -51.58 -11.38 13.47
C THR A 1099 -51.89 -12.75 12.87
N VAL A 1100 -51.46 -13.83 13.53
CA VAL A 1100 -51.63 -15.21 13.06
C VAL A 1100 -52.08 -16.11 14.19
N THR A 1101 -53.15 -16.86 13.95
CA THR A 1101 -53.74 -17.79 14.93
C THR A 1101 -53.45 -19.25 14.57
N PHE A 1102 -52.98 -20.04 15.54
CA PHE A 1102 -52.84 -21.50 15.51
C PHE A 1102 -53.95 -22.11 16.36
N THR A 1103 -54.66 -23.11 15.84
CA THR A 1103 -55.70 -23.87 16.55
C THR A 1103 -55.21 -25.29 16.84
N ASN A 1104 -55.86 -25.98 17.78
CA ASN A 1104 -55.53 -27.35 18.21
C ASN A 1104 -54.08 -27.51 18.72
N VAL A 1105 -53.53 -26.45 19.34
CA VAL A 1105 -52.23 -26.49 19.99
C VAL A 1105 -52.38 -27.24 21.32
N LYS A 1106 -51.67 -28.36 21.48
CA LYS A 1106 -51.72 -29.17 22.71
C LYS A 1106 -51.14 -28.41 23.90
N LYS A 1107 -51.73 -28.61 25.09
CA LYS A 1107 -51.26 -28.08 26.38
C LYS A 1107 -49.76 -28.36 26.59
N GLY A 1108 -49.00 -27.39 27.07
CA GLY A 1108 -47.56 -27.51 27.34
C GLY A 1108 -46.76 -26.24 27.07
N THR A 1109 -45.43 -26.33 27.20
CA THR A 1109 -44.50 -25.23 26.90
C THR A 1109 -44.17 -25.17 25.40
N TRP A 1110 -44.26 -23.97 24.83
CA TRP A 1110 -44.02 -23.69 23.41
C TRP A 1110 -43.06 -22.52 23.19
N TYR A 1111 -42.38 -22.57 22.05
CA TYR A 1111 -41.45 -21.55 21.57
C TYR A 1111 -41.90 -21.05 20.19
N VAL A 1112 -41.88 -19.74 19.99
CA VAL A 1112 -42.24 -19.09 18.72
C VAL A 1112 -41.16 -18.13 18.22
N THR A 1113 -40.92 -18.14 16.91
CA THR A 1113 -40.24 -17.06 16.17
C THR A 1113 -41.05 -16.67 14.95
N VAL A 1114 -40.85 -15.44 14.49
CA VAL A 1114 -41.33 -14.95 13.18
C VAL A 1114 -40.15 -14.42 12.39
N ARG A 1115 -40.13 -14.65 11.08
CA ARG A 1115 -39.24 -13.96 10.14
C ARG A 1115 -40.05 -13.39 8.99
N SER A 1116 -39.67 -12.21 8.52
CA SER A 1116 -40.24 -11.64 7.31
C SER A 1116 -39.51 -12.19 6.09
N TRP A 1117 -40.19 -12.22 4.95
CA TRP A 1117 -39.57 -12.53 3.67
C TRP A 1117 -40.01 -11.53 2.59
N ASN A 1118 -39.12 -11.33 1.64
CA ASN A 1118 -39.39 -10.69 0.36
C ASN A 1118 -39.26 -11.74 -0.75
N ARG A 1119 -39.61 -11.43 -1.99
CA ARG A 1119 -39.28 -12.26 -3.15
C ARG A 1119 -38.15 -11.66 -3.97
N THR A 1120 -37.34 -12.52 -4.58
CA THR A 1120 -36.51 -12.12 -5.73
C THR A 1120 -37.42 -11.76 -6.91
N SER A 1121 -36.97 -10.87 -7.80
CA SER A 1121 -37.69 -10.55 -9.03
C SER A 1121 -37.54 -11.61 -10.13
N LYS A 1122 -36.76 -12.66 -9.89
CA LYS A 1122 -36.23 -13.56 -10.94
C LYS A 1122 -36.83 -14.95 -10.93
N ASN A 1123 -36.83 -15.59 -9.77
CA ASN A 1123 -37.40 -16.92 -9.53
C ASN A 1123 -38.42 -16.89 -8.39
N LYS A 1124 -38.93 -15.69 -8.07
CA LYS A 1124 -39.88 -15.37 -6.99
C LYS A 1124 -39.54 -16.03 -5.61
N SER A 1125 -38.29 -16.45 -5.41
CA SER A 1125 -37.84 -17.20 -4.24
C SER A 1125 -37.78 -16.32 -3.00
N ARG A 1126 -38.11 -16.90 -1.84
CA ARG A 1126 -38.17 -16.16 -0.57
C ARG A 1126 -36.77 -15.75 -0.10
N VAL A 1127 -36.56 -14.45 0.06
CA VAL A 1127 -35.40 -13.79 0.66
C VAL A 1127 -35.76 -13.45 2.10
N TYR A 1128 -35.20 -14.18 3.06
CA TYR A 1128 -35.58 -14.05 4.47
C TYR A 1128 -34.77 -12.96 5.20
N SER A 1129 -35.40 -12.32 6.19
CA SER A 1129 -34.72 -11.61 7.27
C SER A 1129 -34.20 -12.59 8.33
N PRO A 1130 -33.36 -12.13 9.28
CA PRO A 1130 -33.09 -12.85 10.52
C PRO A 1130 -34.39 -13.25 11.24
N TYR A 1131 -34.35 -14.30 12.06
CA TYR A 1131 -35.47 -14.61 12.95
C TYR A 1131 -35.66 -13.53 14.02
N SER A 1132 -36.91 -13.26 14.40
CA SER A 1132 -37.21 -12.48 15.60
C SER A 1132 -36.58 -13.12 16.85
N THR A 1133 -36.34 -12.34 17.90
CA THR A 1133 -36.06 -12.89 19.23
C THR A 1133 -37.11 -13.94 19.59
N MET A 1134 -36.67 -15.16 19.92
CA MET A 1134 -37.56 -16.27 20.26
C MET A 1134 -38.30 -15.98 21.57
N LYS A 1135 -39.60 -16.29 21.62
CA LYS A 1135 -40.42 -16.17 22.83
C LYS A 1135 -40.87 -17.55 23.31
N LYS A 1136 -40.84 -17.77 24.63
CA LYS A 1136 -41.35 -18.96 25.33
C LYS A 1136 -42.70 -18.60 25.96
N PHE A 1137 -43.68 -19.49 25.89
CA PHE A 1137 -44.99 -19.34 26.52
C PHE A 1137 -45.61 -20.72 26.82
N ALA A 1138 -46.74 -20.74 27.53
CA ALA A 1138 -47.50 -21.96 27.84
C ALA A 1138 -48.87 -21.93 27.16
N VAL A 1139 -49.38 -23.12 26.82
CA VAL A 1139 -50.74 -23.41 26.35
C VAL A 1139 -51.40 -24.38 27.32
#